data_AF-A0AAU9WMN8-F1
#
_entry.id   AF-A0AAU9WMN8-F1
#
_cell.length_a   1.000
_cell.length_b   1.000
_cell.length_c   1.000
_cell.angle_alpha   90.00
_cell.angle_beta   90.00
_cell.angle_gamma   90.00
#
_symmetry.space_group_name_H-M   'P 1'
#
loop_
_entity.id
_entity.type
_entity.pdbx_description
1 polymer ?
#
loop_
_entity_poly.entity_id
_entity_poly.type
_entity_poly.pdbx_seq_one_letter_code
_entity_poly.pdbx_strand_id
1 'polypeptide(L)'
;MAGKDATMEDLDSPSQWLVERARQSLRENNPYEAKAWLITAKTLYPKDFGIQYEAYSIERNAERVQESAKLFYIMFEQFPENDILWKEVVSFTDALESDVMDQHGKFLTDMFGCLPQHAQREILLKAAGRCKDYIERCRMMLLLMRRFPDVIPKNGVALTEMLIEAENSEYPAAPVNPYRKLLVCDVLPHLLASEKMTVSTSSAESQSGEDKEGIVSGISLVQVYKWLELSIQFYVSCTTAHNYMSENFDVHQSIVDTSIVAEVLDGQGPWIALHELFYLAAKKCGWVEICRIHERLDSKKYRSTNDHWTSILDLHHKLKKMSKHSLEEGTEEEVLEKTGLMFAAIILFLQTVWEYCRVVNRLDVISSSGLVYPLVLVEDSVEVNTQLSGSASASAAASDSPAPKKKKRKLASGRSGSPAKDDSKGKQPSHIIIDKNCGSVSQNLSDDFAVSVEAWHLLNTYPDYKNDFLRLLDEWRVDQWNWMGTFKVDRLIYKGKYKKAVEFLQEQRNALEQDTSGNQELLIRGAIQLSCCYFRLDDHKRACEEALYGLQFFSARSSAGDNMTLKRSTSMHQGKLDASGNEPSLSSSSSTGGRCLRLIQCSETEVLSFTVRLLLSSLKQRLVTEGRNDTLLGHVVVLVQFGWPREEDAFYELLDRIRDQGGLRYRVFFSYVNNIDILEEFAHLYSDDSYNLDLVPLSTSGSGRAVTRGVNKGAKEDFRAAMERQVSRSDESFEPLLKAFLQNEKDSLLS
;
A
#
# COMPACT_ATOMS: atom_id res chain seq x y z
N MET A 1 -29.27 -12.35 69.77
CA MET A 1 -28.39 -12.68 70.89
C MET A 1 -27.69 -11.40 71.30
N ALA A 2 -27.81 -11.02 72.57
CA ALA A 2 -27.25 -9.78 73.11
C ALA A 2 -25.72 -9.76 72.97
N GLY A 3 -25.19 -8.71 72.34
CA GLY A 3 -23.75 -8.49 72.22
C GLY A 3 -23.18 -8.13 73.59
N LYS A 4 -22.08 -8.79 73.97
CA LYS A 4 -21.24 -8.33 75.09
C LYS A 4 -20.75 -6.92 74.77
N ASP A 5 -21.05 -5.97 75.64
CA ASP A 5 -20.35 -4.68 75.71
C ASP A 5 -18.87 -4.96 75.92
N ALA A 6 -18.02 -4.49 75.00
CA ALA A 6 -16.57 -4.52 75.20
C ALA A 6 -16.21 -3.52 76.32
N THR A 7 -15.85 -4.03 77.48
CA THR A 7 -15.30 -3.22 78.58
C THR A 7 -13.89 -2.72 78.22
N MET A 8 -13.52 -1.55 78.74
CA MET A 8 -12.26 -0.83 78.48
C MET A 8 -10.98 -1.66 78.76
N GLU A 9 -11.10 -2.83 79.38
CA GLU A 9 -10.03 -3.78 79.69
C GLU A 9 -9.70 -4.77 78.56
N ASP A 10 -10.53 -4.87 77.50
CA ASP A 10 -10.38 -5.87 76.42
C ASP A 10 -9.79 -5.33 75.10
N LEU A 11 -9.34 -4.06 75.04
CA LEU A 11 -8.77 -3.44 73.83
C LEU A 11 -7.46 -2.69 74.11
N ASP A 12 -6.44 -2.95 73.28
CA ASP A 12 -5.03 -2.54 73.46
C ASP A 12 -4.73 -1.02 73.39
N SER A 13 -5.74 -0.14 73.26
CA SER A 13 -5.56 1.31 73.48
C SER A 13 -6.87 2.05 73.81
N PRO A 14 -6.82 3.13 74.62
CA PRO A 14 -7.97 4.02 74.87
C PRO A 14 -8.57 4.64 73.60
N SER A 15 -7.77 4.77 72.52
CA SER A 15 -8.24 5.27 71.23
C SER A 15 -9.12 4.25 70.49
N GLN A 16 -8.79 2.96 70.56
CA GLN A 16 -9.59 1.88 69.95
C GLN A 16 -10.94 1.72 70.65
N TRP A 17 -10.99 1.90 71.97
CA TRP A 17 -12.24 1.83 72.74
C TRP A 17 -13.25 2.90 72.30
N LEU A 18 -12.80 4.14 72.08
CA LEU A 18 -13.66 5.23 71.60
C LEU A 18 -14.21 4.96 70.19
N VAL A 19 -13.40 4.34 69.32
CA VAL A 19 -13.79 3.93 67.97
C VAL A 19 -14.85 2.82 68.02
N GLU A 20 -14.67 1.79 68.87
CA GLU A 20 -15.66 0.72 69.01
C GLU A 20 -16.96 1.23 69.62
N ARG A 21 -16.91 2.21 70.54
CA ARG A 21 -18.12 2.86 71.07
C ARG A 21 -18.89 3.64 70.01
N ALA A 22 -18.19 4.32 69.10
CA ALA A 22 -18.80 4.96 67.95
C ALA A 22 -19.46 3.94 67.00
N ARG A 23 -18.81 2.80 66.73
CA ARG A 23 -19.37 1.69 65.93
C ARG A 23 -20.61 1.07 66.57
N GLN A 24 -20.59 0.85 67.88
CA GLN A 24 -21.73 0.34 68.61
C GLN A 24 -22.93 1.29 68.52
N SER A 25 -22.71 2.59 68.69
CA SER A 25 -23.75 3.62 68.55
C SER A 25 -24.38 3.62 67.15
N LEU A 26 -23.60 3.30 66.09
CA LEU A 26 -24.12 3.11 64.73
C LEU A 26 -24.95 1.84 64.59
N ARG A 27 -24.52 0.72 65.19
CA ARG A 27 -25.30 -0.54 65.20
C ARG A 27 -26.65 -0.36 65.91
N GLU A 28 -26.72 0.55 66.87
CA GLU A 28 -27.93 0.95 67.60
C GLU A 28 -28.75 2.03 66.87
N ASN A 29 -28.37 2.40 65.64
CA ASN A 29 -29.03 3.39 64.78
C ASN A 29 -29.01 4.84 65.33
N ASN A 30 -28.00 5.20 66.12
CA ASN A 30 -27.79 6.54 66.67
C ASN A 30 -26.59 7.26 66.01
N PRO A 31 -26.75 7.83 64.79
CA PRO A 31 -25.65 8.46 64.05
C PRO A 31 -25.09 9.72 64.70
N TYR A 32 -25.90 10.46 65.48
CA TYR A 32 -25.45 11.65 66.19
C TYR A 32 -24.56 11.33 67.39
N GLU A 33 -24.88 10.26 68.10
CA GLU A 33 -24.07 9.76 69.21
C GLU A 33 -22.73 9.22 68.71
N ALA A 34 -22.73 8.45 67.62
CA ALA A 34 -21.51 8.00 66.96
C ALA A 34 -20.59 9.15 66.54
N LYS A 35 -21.16 10.22 65.97
CA LYS A 35 -20.40 11.44 65.63
C LYS A 35 -19.82 12.14 66.85
N ALA A 36 -20.58 12.23 67.95
CA ALA A 36 -20.09 12.83 69.19
C ALA A 36 -18.87 12.07 69.73
N TRP A 37 -18.94 10.73 69.76
CA TRP A 37 -17.82 9.87 70.15
C TRP A 37 -16.59 10.07 69.25
N LEU A 38 -16.78 10.18 67.94
CA LEU A 38 -15.68 10.41 66.98
C LEU A 38 -15.08 11.82 67.10
N ILE A 39 -15.87 12.84 67.35
CA ILE A 39 -15.37 14.21 67.59
C ILE A 39 -14.50 14.23 68.85
N THR A 40 -14.97 13.59 69.93
CA THR A 40 -14.19 13.44 71.17
C THR A 40 -12.90 12.67 70.92
N ALA A 41 -12.95 11.55 70.21
CA ALA A 41 -11.77 10.75 69.85
C ALA A 41 -10.76 11.55 69.01
N LYS A 42 -11.22 12.31 68.01
CA LYS A 42 -10.38 13.17 67.16
C LYS A 42 -9.75 14.34 67.92
N THR A 43 -10.41 14.84 68.95
CA THR A 43 -9.87 15.92 69.79
C THR A 43 -8.81 15.40 70.74
N LEU A 44 -9.01 14.19 71.30
CA LEU A 44 -8.06 13.57 72.23
C LEU A 44 -6.84 12.97 71.50
N TYR A 45 -7.03 12.43 70.30
CA TYR A 45 -6.00 11.73 69.54
C TYR A 45 -5.98 12.17 68.07
N PRO A 46 -5.66 13.45 67.78
CA PRO A 46 -5.75 14.01 66.43
C PRO A 46 -4.81 13.36 65.42
N LYS A 47 -3.70 12.77 65.88
CA LYS A 47 -2.67 12.09 65.07
C LYS A 47 -2.88 10.58 64.93
N ASP A 48 -3.98 10.03 65.42
CA ASP A 48 -4.31 8.61 65.26
C ASP A 48 -5.04 8.40 63.92
N PHE A 49 -4.39 7.69 62.99
CA PHE A 49 -4.97 7.39 61.67
C PHE A 49 -6.25 6.56 61.79
N GLY A 50 -6.34 5.61 62.73
CA GLY A 50 -7.49 4.72 62.85
C GLY A 50 -8.78 5.47 63.17
N ILE A 51 -8.70 6.49 64.02
CA ILE A 51 -9.84 7.34 64.38
C ILE A 51 -10.28 8.22 63.21
N GLN A 52 -9.31 8.82 62.50
CA GLN A 52 -9.61 9.67 61.34
C GLN A 52 -10.23 8.84 60.19
N TYR A 53 -9.69 7.64 59.95
CA TYR A 53 -10.20 6.72 58.96
C TYR A 53 -11.60 6.19 59.29
N GLU A 54 -11.89 5.92 60.56
CA GLU A 54 -13.25 5.52 60.95
C GLU A 54 -14.26 6.66 60.71
N ALA A 55 -13.91 7.89 61.07
CA ALA A 55 -14.76 9.06 60.81
C ALA A 55 -15.03 9.24 59.31
N TYR A 56 -14.00 9.04 58.48
CA TYR A 56 -14.15 9.03 57.02
C TYR A 56 -15.05 7.89 56.52
N SER A 57 -14.81 6.66 56.98
CA SER A 57 -15.56 5.45 56.58
C SER A 57 -17.05 5.60 56.84
N ILE A 58 -17.43 6.21 57.96
CA ILE A 58 -18.84 6.43 58.32
C ILE A 58 -19.53 7.42 57.38
N GLU A 59 -18.89 8.54 57.06
CA GLU A 59 -19.46 9.52 56.12
C GLU A 59 -19.45 8.98 54.67
N ARG A 60 -18.45 8.16 54.31
CA ARG A 60 -18.37 7.47 53.01
C ARG A 60 -19.52 6.48 52.84
N ASN A 61 -19.75 5.62 53.83
CA ASN A 61 -20.83 4.63 53.80
C ASN A 61 -22.23 5.28 53.88
N ALA A 62 -22.30 6.53 54.34
CA ALA A 62 -23.51 7.36 54.31
C ALA A 62 -23.66 8.18 53.00
N GLU A 63 -22.80 7.94 52.01
CA GLU A 63 -22.78 8.60 50.69
C GLU A 63 -22.71 10.14 50.75
N ARG A 64 -22.08 10.69 51.80
CA ARG A 64 -21.94 12.14 51.98
C ARG A 64 -20.69 12.68 51.33
N VAL A 65 -20.83 13.09 50.08
CA VAL A 65 -19.74 13.53 49.20
C VAL A 65 -18.85 14.62 49.83
N GLN A 66 -19.44 15.70 50.34
CA GLN A 66 -18.68 16.87 50.80
C GLN A 66 -17.93 16.62 52.12
N GLU A 67 -18.59 15.96 53.07
CA GLU A 67 -18.02 15.61 54.37
C GLU A 67 -16.90 14.58 54.21
N SER A 68 -17.11 13.56 53.36
CA SER A 68 -16.10 12.56 53.04
C SER A 68 -14.88 13.18 52.38
N ALA A 69 -15.07 14.09 51.40
CA ALA A 69 -13.97 14.80 50.75
C ALA A 69 -13.12 15.62 51.74
N LYS A 70 -13.77 16.34 52.68
CA LYS A 70 -13.07 17.12 53.71
C LYS A 70 -12.26 16.23 54.65
N LEU A 71 -12.83 15.12 55.12
CA LEU A 71 -12.15 14.18 56.01
C LEU A 71 -10.99 13.49 55.29
N PHE A 72 -11.18 13.10 54.04
CA PHE A 72 -10.13 12.55 53.19
C PHE A 72 -8.97 13.53 52.99
N TYR A 73 -9.26 14.80 52.68
CA TYR A 73 -8.23 15.83 52.52
C TYR A 73 -7.37 15.99 53.78
N ILE A 74 -8.00 16.05 54.96
CA ILE A 74 -7.29 16.12 56.25
C ILE A 74 -6.39 14.90 56.46
N MET A 75 -6.89 13.69 56.15
CA MET A 75 -6.10 12.47 56.24
C MET A 75 -4.92 12.46 55.27
N PHE A 76 -5.11 12.96 54.05
CA PHE A 76 -4.05 13.03 53.04
C PHE A 76 -2.93 14.00 53.40
N GLU A 77 -3.25 15.15 54.02
CA GLU A 77 -2.23 16.08 54.53
C GLU A 77 -1.46 15.51 55.72
N GLN A 78 -2.14 14.79 56.62
CA GLN A 78 -1.55 14.33 57.88
C GLN A 78 -0.83 12.97 57.76
N PHE A 79 -1.30 12.08 56.87
CA PHE A 79 -0.81 10.71 56.74
C PHE A 79 -0.58 10.28 55.27
N PRO A 80 0.27 11.01 54.51
CA PRO A 80 0.45 10.79 53.08
C PRO A 80 1.09 9.43 52.72
N GLU A 81 1.68 8.71 53.68
CA GLU A 81 2.37 7.44 53.43
C GLU A 81 1.55 6.20 53.83
N ASN A 82 0.31 6.36 54.30
CA ASN A 82 -0.47 5.22 54.81
C ASN A 82 -1.09 4.37 53.68
N ASP A 83 -0.80 3.06 53.66
CA ASP A 83 -1.29 2.13 52.63
C ASP A 83 -2.81 2.03 52.51
N ILE A 84 -3.55 2.19 53.61
CA ILE A 84 -5.01 2.12 53.60
C ILE A 84 -5.59 3.33 52.87
N LEU A 85 -5.00 4.51 53.08
CA LEU A 85 -5.39 5.72 52.36
C LEU A 85 -5.08 5.61 50.86
N TRP A 86 -3.99 4.95 50.49
CA TRP A 86 -3.64 4.73 49.09
C TRP A 86 -4.57 3.75 48.38
N LYS A 87 -5.16 2.78 49.08
CA LYS A 87 -6.23 1.95 48.50
C LYS A 87 -7.43 2.79 48.08
N GLU A 88 -7.79 3.80 48.88
CA GLU A 88 -8.83 4.76 48.50
C GLU A 88 -8.41 5.60 47.29
N VAL A 89 -7.14 6.05 47.23
CA VAL A 89 -6.60 6.76 46.05
C VAL A 89 -6.70 5.91 44.79
N VAL A 90 -6.36 4.63 44.85
CA VAL A 90 -6.51 3.70 43.72
C VAL A 90 -7.98 3.59 43.31
N SER A 91 -8.90 3.42 44.28
CA SER A 91 -10.34 3.41 43.97
C SER A 91 -10.83 4.72 43.33
N PHE A 92 -10.30 5.88 43.75
CA PHE A 92 -10.61 7.16 43.10
C PHE A 92 -10.10 7.18 41.66
N THR A 93 -8.85 6.77 41.43
CA THR A 93 -8.25 6.82 40.09
C THR A 93 -8.91 5.83 39.14
N ASP A 94 -9.25 4.63 39.61
CA ASP A 94 -9.96 3.63 38.83
C ASP A 94 -11.36 4.12 38.43
N ALA A 95 -12.07 4.77 39.35
CA ALA A 95 -13.37 5.39 39.07
C ALA A 95 -13.27 6.57 38.10
N LEU A 96 -12.15 7.31 38.12
CA LEU A 96 -11.89 8.42 37.20
C LEU A 96 -11.49 7.97 35.79
N GLU A 97 -10.92 6.78 35.64
CA GLU A 97 -10.53 6.19 34.36
C GLU A 97 -11.62 5.30 33.74
N SER A 98 -12.59 4.81 34.52
CA SER A 98 -13.66 3.94 34.04
C SER A 98 -14.65 4.65 33.11
N ASP A 99 -14.87 4.07 31.92
CA ASP A 99 -15.92 4.48 30.98
C ASP A 99 -17.34 4.10 31.46
N VAL A 100 -17.45 3.16 32.41
CA VAL A 100 -18.72 2.69 32.99
C VAL A 100 -18.92 3.37 34.34
N MET A 101 -19.96 4.21 34.43
CA MET A 101 -20.33 4.94 35.65
C MET A 101 -21.37 4.17 36.46
N ASP A 102 -20.91 3.42 37.46
CA ASP A 102 -21.77 2.87 38.51
C ASP A 102 -22.09 3.92 39.59
N GLN A 103 -23.06 3.63 40.47
CA GLN A 103 -23.43 4.56 41.55
C GLN A 103 -22.23 4.86 42.47
N HIS A 104 -21.37 3.87 42.70
CA HIS A 104 -20.18 4.02 43.53
C HIS A 104 -19.10 4.85 42.84
N GLY A 105 -18.79 4.60 41.56
CA GLY A 105 -17.84 5.39 40.77
C GLY A 105 -18.28 6.85 40.60
N LYS A 106 -19.59 7.10 40.47
CA LYS A 106 -20.14 8.47 40.49
C LYS A 106 -19.88 9.15 41.82
N PHE A 107 -20.16 8.49 42.95
CA PHE A 107 -19.86 9.01 44.27
C PHE A 107 -18.37 9.35 44.44
N LEU A 108 -17.47 8.45 44.02
CA LEU A 108 -16.02 8.64 44.11
C LEU A 108 -15.55 9.82 43.23
N THR A 109 -16.11 9.97 42.03
CA THR A 109 -15.82 11.08 41.12
C THR A 109 -16.30 12.42 41.69
N ASP A 110 -17.51 12.46 42.24
CA ASP A 110 -18.08 13.66 42.88
C ASP A 110 -17.28 14.04 44.14
N MET A 111 -16.82 13.05 44.91
CA MET A 111 -15.99 13.26 46.10
C MET A 111 -14.63 13.84 45.72
N PHE A 112 -13.96 13.27 44.71
CA PHE A 112 -12.70 13.81 44.19
C PHE A 112 -12.89 15.25 43.68
N GLY A 113 -14.00 15.54 43.00
CA GLY A 113 -14.36 16.88 42.53
C GLY A 113 -14.54 17.92 43.65
N CYS A 114 -14.92 17.48 44.85
CA CYS A 114 -15.06 18.35 46.03
C CYS A 114 -13.73 18.66 46.74
N LEU A 115 -12.62 18.00 46.38
CA LEU A 115 -11.30 18.29 46.93
C LEU A 115 -10.75 19.61 46.37
N PRO A 116 -9.90 20.33 47.13
CA PRO A 116 -9.19 21.50 46.60
C PRO A 116 -8.36 21.19 45.35
N GLN A 117 -8.26 22.13 44.41
CA GLN A 117 -7.59 21.91 43.13
C GLN A 117 -6.10 21.52 43.28
N HIS A 118 -5.39 22.10 44.26
CA HIS A 118 -4.00 21.74 44.54
C HIS A 118 -3.90 20.32 45.11
N ALA A 119 -4.85 19.90 45.93
CA ALA A 119 -4.90 18.56 46.52
C ALA A 119 -5.15 17.50 45.44
N GLN A 120 -6.11 17.75 44.54
CA GLN A 120 -6.39 16.86 43.39
C GLN A 120 -5.13 16.64 42.55
N ARG A 121 -4.36 17.71 42.27
CA ARG A 121 -3.09 17.64 41.52
C ARG A 121 -2.04 16.82 42.25
N GLU A 122 -1.83 17.11 43.54
CA GLU A 122 -0.84 16.41 44.37
C GLU A 122 -1.17 14.91 44.50
N ILE A 123 -2.45 14.56 44.66
CA ILE A 123 -2.89 13.16 44.73
C ILE A 123 -2.53 12.43 43.44
N LEU A 124 -2.89 12.98 42.27
CA LEU A 124 -2.60 12.35 40.98
C LEU A 124 -1.10 12.29 40.67
N LEU A 125 -0.34 13.33 41.02
CA LEU A 125 1.11 13.36 40.81
C LEU A 125 1.83 12.32 41.66
N LYS A 126 1.44 12.19 42.95
CA LYS A 126 1.97 11.14 43.83
C LYS A 126 1.50 9.75 43.43
N ALA A 127 0.27 9.60 42.95
CA ALA A 127 -0.23 8.33 42.41
C ALA A 127 0.62 7.86 41.21
N ALA A 128 0.86 8.76 40.25
CA ALA A 128 1.71 8.46 39.08
C ALA A 128 3.15 8.08 39.47
N GLY A 129 3.70 8.68 40.54
CA GLY A 129 5.02 8.33 41.07
C GLY A 129 5.10 6.96 41.74
N ARG A 130 3.96 6.40 42.17
CA ARG A 130 3.86 5.07 42.81
C ARG A 130 3.57 3.94 41.82
N CYS A 131 3.13 4.26 40.60
CA CYS A 131 2.93 3.29 39.53
C CYS A 131 4.25 2.58 39.18
N LYS A 132 4.22 1.25 39.12
CA LYS A 132 5.38 0.43 38.75
C LYS A 132 5.44 0.18 37.24
N ASP A 133 4.28 0.08 36.60
CA ASP A 133 4.14 -0.08 35.17
C ASP A 133 4.18 1.29 34.47
N TYR A 134 4.95 1.37 33.38
CA TYR A 134 5.03 2.54 32.51
C TYR A 134 3.68 2.90 31.88
N ILE A 135 2.84 1.90 31.55
CA ILE A 135 1.51 2.10 30.98
C ILE A 135 0.57 2.75 32.00
N GLU A 136 0.48 2.19 33.21
CA GLU A 136 -0.32 2.75 34.30
C GLU A 136 0.14 4.17 34.65
N ARG A 137 1.46 4.37 34.75
CA ARG A 137 2.05 5.69 34.98
C ARG A 137 1.67 6.69 33.89
N CYS A 138 1.66 6.25 32.63
CA CYS A 138 1.25 7.08 31.50
C CYS A 138 -0.23 7.46 31.58
N ARG A 139 -1.13 6.49 31.83
CA ARG A 139 -2.57 6.75 31.98
C ARG A 139 -2.86 7.74 33.11
N MET A 140 -2.21 7.56 34.25
CA MET A 140 -2.31 8.49 35.38
C MET A 140 -1.82 9.90 35.02
N MET A 141 -0.69 10.00 34.31
CA MET A 141 -0.15 11.29 33.86
C MET A 141 -1.05 11.95 32.81
N LEU A 142 -1.66 11.17 31.91
CA LEU A 142 -2.64 11.65 30.94
C LEU A 142 -3.89 12.19 31.62
N LEU A 143 -4.41 11.50 32.64
CA LEU A 143 -5.53 11.97 33.46
C LEU A 143 -5.19 13.32 34.13
N LEU A 144 -3.99 13.43 34.70
CA LEU A 144 -3.46 14.67 35.28
C LEU A 144 -3.35 15.79 34.24
N MET A 145 -2.81 15.52 33.05
CA MET A 145 -2.65 16.50 31.98
C MET A 145 -3.99 16.98 31.40
N ARG A 146 -4.98 16.08 31.24
CA ARG A 146 -6.34 16.40 30.76
C ARG A 146 -7.08 17.31 31.74
N ARG A 147 -6.97 17.04 33.05
CA ARG A 147 -7.64 17.84 34.09
C ARG A 147 -6.90 19.12 34.44
N PHE A 148 -5.56 19.12 34.37
CA PHE A 148 -4.71 20.24 34.77
C PHE A 148 -3.68 20.57 33.68
N PRO A 149 -4.09 21.31 32.63
CA PRO A 149 -3.20 21.64 31.50
C PRO A 149 -1.97 22.47 31.88
N ASP A 150 -1.94 23.09 33.06
CA ASP A 150 -0.76 23.79 33.60
C ASP A 150 0.40 22.86 33.97
N VAL A 151 0.17 21.57 34.12
CA VAL A 151 1.20 20.57 34.44
C VAL A 151 1.93 20.09 33.16
N ILE A 152 1.30 20.25 32.00
CA ILE A 152 1.81 19.78 30.69
C ILE A 152 3.24 20.25 30.40
N PRO A 153 3.61 21.54 30.58
CA PRO A 153 4.97 21.98 30.25
C PRO A 153 6.05 21.25 31.07
N LYS A 154 5.78 20.91 32.33
CA LYS A 154 6.75 20.26 33.22
C LYS A 154 6.90 18.77 32.95
N ASN A 155 5.77 18.08 32.69
CA ASN A 155 5.74 16.62 32.68
C ASN A 155 5.54 16.01 31.28
N GLY A 156 5.10 16.80 30.30
CA GLY A 156 4.69 16.30 28.98
C GLY A 156 5.85 15.70 28.18
N VAL A 157 6.98 16.42 28.06
CA VAL A 157 8.16 15.89 27.34
C VAL A 157 8.75 14.68 28.05
N ALA A 158 8.89 14.74 29.38
CA ALA A 158 9.38 13.63 30.17
C ALA A 158 8.52 12.37 30.01
N LEU A 159 7.20 12.53 29.86
CA LEU A 159 6.30 11.43 29.55
C LEU A 159 6.58 10.81 28.17
N THR A 160 6.82 11.64 27.15
CA THR A 160 7.17 11.11 25.81
C THR A 160 8.50 10.37 25.81
N GLU A 161 9.50 10.88 26.52
CA GLU A 161 10.82 10.26 26.62
C GLU A 161 10.75 8.91 27.36
N MET A 162 9.98 8.85 28.45
CA MET A 162 9.74 7.60 29.17
C MET A 162 9.08 6.53 28.28
N LEU A 163 8.08 6.88 27.48
CA LEU A 163 7.43 5.93 26.57
C LEU A 163 8.37 5.44 25.46
N ILE A 164 9.20 6.33 24.92
CA ILE A 164 10.19 5.98 23.89
C ILE A 164 11.29 5.08 24.48
N GLU A 165 11.73 5.33 25.71
CA GLU A 165 12.73 4.49 26.39
C GLU A 165 12.18 3.10 26.74
N ALA A 166 10.94 3.02 27.21
CA ALA A 166 10.24 1.75 27.45
C ALA A 166 10.07 0.96 26.14
N GLU A 167 9.66 1.63 25.07
CA GLU A 167 9.54 1.03 23.74
C GLU A 167 10.87 0.48 23.23
N ASN A 168 11.96 1.25 23.33
CA ASN A 168 13.28 0.81 22.88
C ASN A 168 13.79 -0.41 23.68
N SER A 169 13.35 -0.55 24.93
CA SER A 169 13.75 -1.66 25.80
C SER A 169 12.95 -2.93 25.53
N GLU A 170 11.64 -2.82 25.33
CA GLU A 170 10.73 -3.99 25.21
C GLU A 170 10.37 -4.33 23.76
N TYR A 171 10.31 -3.35 22.86
CA TYR A 171 9.83 -3.48 21.48
C TYR A 171 10.71 -2.77 20.42
N PRO A 172 12.05 -3.00 20.40
CA PRO A 172 12.99 -2.22 19.58
C PRO A 172 12.77 -2.28 18.06
N ALA A 173 12.06 -3.30 17.56
CA ALA A 173 11.84 -3.53 16.13
C ALA A 173 10.36 -3.55 15.71
N ALA A 174 9.42 -3.38 16.65
CA ALA A 174 7.98 -3.51 16.40
C ALA A 174 7.31 -2.14 16.43
N PRO A 175 6.95 -1.55 15.26
CA PRO A 175 6.38 -0.21 15.21
C PRO A 175 4.95 -0.14 15.77
N VAL A 176 4.23 -1.26 15.86
CA VAL A 176 2.89 -1.36 16.46
C VAL A 176 3.02 -2.03 17.82
N ASN A 177 2.93 -1.25 18.88
CA ASN A 177 3.03 -1.71 20.26
C ASN A 177 2.25 -0.77 21.21
N PRO A 178 1.99 -1.18 22.47
CA PRO A 178 1.20 -0.41 23.42
C PRO A 178 1.81 0.97 23.75
N TYR A 179 3.13 1.08 23.88
CA TYR A 179 3.81 2.35 24.19
C TYR A 179 3.69 3.35 23.06
N ARG A 180 3.92 2.91 21.81
CA ARG A 180 3.77 3.75 20.61
C ARG A 180 2.33 4.18 20.42
N LYS A 181 1.35 3.31 20.68
CA LYS A 181 -0.08 3.66 20.67
C LYS A 181 -0.38 4.78 21.67
N LEU A 182 0.03 4.64 22.94
CA LEU A 182 -0.18 5.67 23.96
C LEU A 182 0.53 6.98 23.58
N LEU A 183 1.75 6.91 23.07
CA LEU A 183 2.50 8.08 22.63
C LEU A 183 1.74 8.82 21.52
N VAL A 184 1.41 8.12 20.43
CA VAL A 184 0.90 8.71 19.19
C VAL A 184 -0.59 9.06 19.27
N CYS A 185 -1.41 8.19 19.86
CA CYS A 185 -2.86 8.38 19.92
C CYS A 185 -3.32 9.21 21.12
N ASP A 186 -2.58 9.16 22.25
CA ASP A 186 -3.03 9.81 23.48
C ASP A 186 -2.12 10.98 23.89
N VAL A 187 -0.81 10.79 24.03
CA VAL A 187 0.09 11.82 24.60
C VAL A 187 0.32 12.98 23.62
N LEU A 188 0.75 12.69 22.39
CA LEU A 188 1.12 13.71 21.41
C LEU A 188 -0.04 14.65 21.03
N PRO A 189 -1.28 14.18 20.81
CA PRO A 189 -2.40 15.08 20.51
C PRO A 189 -2.65 16.09 21.64
N HIS A 190 -2.54 15.66 22.91
CA HIS A 190 -2.75 16.53 24.06
C HIS A 190 -1.56 17.50 24.25
N LEU A 191 -0.34 17.00 24.07
CA LEU A 191 0.89 17.78 24.20
C LEU A 191 0.96 18.89 23.14
N LEU A 192 0.73 18.55 21.88
CA LEU A 192 0.79 19.47 20.74
C LEU A 192 -0.43 20.40 20.66
N ALA A 193 -1.56 20.05 21.26
CA ALA A 193 -2.70 20.97 21.36
C ALA A 193 -2.52 22.05 22.44
N SER A 194 -1.69 21.82 23.47
CA SER A 194 -1.56 22.71 24.63
C SER A 194 -0.95 24.06 24.28
N GLU A 195 -1.68 25.17 24.43
CA GLU A 195 -1.18 26.54 24.16
C GLU A 195 -0.02 26.97 25.06
N LYS A 196 0.09 26.36 26.25
CA LYS A 196 1.12 26.71 27.25
C LYS A 196 2.52 26.23 26.88
N MET A 197 2.65 25.48 25.79
CA MET A 197 3.91 24.89 25.36
C MET A 197 4.38 25.51 24.04
N THR A 198 5.63 25.98 24.04
CA THR A 198 6.25 26.62 22.88
C THR A 198 7.38 25.76 22.33
N VAL A 199 7.55 25.76 21.01
CA VAL A 199 8.70 25.12 20.36
C VAL A 199 9.84 26.13 20.30
N SER A 200 11.03 25.75 20.77
CA SER A 200 12.23 26.56 20.67
C SER A 200 12.78 26.45 19.25
N THR A 201 12.62 27.51 18.45
CA THR A 201 13.04 27.54 17.04
C THR A 201 14.49 28.01 16.84
N SER A 202 15.11 28.63 17.84
CA SER A 202 16.49 29.15 17.74
C SER A 202 17.52 28.15 18.26
N SER A 203 18.47 27.76 17.41
CA SER A 203 19.73 27.13 17.81
C SER A 203 20.69 28.16 18.42
N ALA A 204 20.32 28.73 19.57
CA ALA A 204 21.16 29.66 20.32
C ALA A 204 21.65 29.01 21.61
N GLU A 205 22.74 28.25 21.52
CA GLU A 205 23.67 28.16 22.63
C GLU A 205 24.37 29.51 22.78
N SER A 206 24.51 29.97 24.02
CA SER A 206 25.33 31.09 24.51
C SER A 206 24.68 32.48 24.54
N GLN A 207 24.24 32.92 25.72
CA GLN A 207 24.96 33.94 26.51
C GLN A 207 24.28 34.22 27.87
N SER A 208 25.03 33.88 28.93
CA SER A 208 25.23 34.60 30.20
C SER A 208 24.10 35.46 30.80
N GLY A 209 23.80 35.18 32.07
CA GLY A 209 23.27 36.18 33.00
C GLY A 209 22.38 35.54 34.05
N GLU A 210 22.86 35.57 35.29
CA GLU A 210 22.22 35.06 36.50
C GLU A 210 20.76 35.55 36.68
N ASP A 211 20.00 34.74 37.41
CA ASP A 211 18.66 35.01 37.95
C ASP A 211 17.45 34.94 36.99
N LYS A 212 16.93 33.71 36.82
CA LYS A 212 15.49 33.41 36.83
C LYS A 212 15.25 31.90 36.98
N GLU A 213 14.96 31.47 38.20
CA GLU A 213 14.29 30.20 38.47
C GLU A 213 12.92 30.19 37.76
N GLY A 214 12.89 29.57 36.60
CA GLY A 214 11.73 29.47 35.74
C GLY A 214 12.13 28.79 34.44
N ILE A 215 12.61 27.55 34.55
CA ILE A 215 12.98 26.72 33.41
C ILE A 215 11.75 26.61 32.50
N VAL A 216 11.75 27.37 31.40
CA VAL A 216 10.78 27.21 30.31
C VAL A 216 11.17 25.91 29.62
N SER A 217 10.49 24.82 29.99
CA SER A 217 10.59 23.53 29.30
C SER A 217 9.91 23.64 27.93
N GLY A 218 10.64 24.20 26.97
CA GLY A 218 10.24 24.26 25.56
C GLY A 218 10.43 22.91 24.87
N ILE A 219 9.62 22.63 23.86
CA ILE A 219 9.80 21.48 22.97
C ILE A 219 10.89 21.85 21.95
N SER A 220 11.86 20.96 21.70
CA SER A 220 12.81 21.17 20.60
C SER A 220 12.23 20.74 19.25
N LEU A 221 12.63 21.38 18.15
CA LEU A 221 12.21 20.98 16.80
C LEU A 221 12.57 19.52 16.48
N VAL A 222 13.75 19.07 16.94
CA VAL A 222 14.24 17.70 16.73
C VAL A 222 13.30 16.68 17.37
N GLN A 223 12.77 16.97 18.57
CA GLN A 223 11.78 16.12 19.23
C GLN A 223 10.50 16.02 18.42
N VAL A 224 9.97 17.15 17.91
CA VAL A 224 8.74 17.12 17.09
C VAL A 224 8.94 16.32 15.81
N TYR A 225 10.10 16.47 15.15
CA TYR A 225 10.41 15.71 13.94
C TYR A 225 10.49 14.22 14.26
N LYS A 226 11.13 13.85 15.38
CA LYS A 226 11.17 12.44 15.79
C LYS A 226 9.78 11.90 16.08
N TRP A 227 8.94 12.65 16.79
CA TRP A 227 7.56 12.25 17.06
C TRP A 227 6.75 12.06 15.78
N LEU A 228 6.92 12.93 14.78
CA LEU A 228 6.27 12.78 13.48
C LEU A 228 6.75 11.52 12.74
N GLU A 229 8.06 11.24 12.72
CA GLU A 229 8.60 10.02 12.13
C GLU A 229 7.99 8.77 12.78
N LEU A 230 7.97 8.73 14.12
CA LEU A 230 7.40 7.62 14.89
C LEU A 230 5.90 7.45 14.63
N SER A 231 5.18 8.55 14.45
CA SER A 231 3.74 8.57 14.17
C SER A 231 3.42 8.09 12.76
N ILE A 232 4.18 8.56 11.76
CA ILE A 232 4.03 8.11 10.37
C ILE A 232 4.27 6.60 10.30
N GLN A 233 5.36 6.11 10.91
CA GLN A 233 5.67 4.68 10.93
C GLN A 233 4.54 3.87 11.59
N PHE A 234 4.05 4.30 12.76
CA PHE A 234 2.96 3.63 13.48
C PHE A 234 1.68 3.52 12.64
N TYR A 235 1.17 4.64 12.12
CA TYR A 235 -0.10 4.63 11.37
C TYR A 235 0.01 3.88 10.04
N VAL A 236 1.15 3.98 9.33
CA VAL A 236 1.40 3.19 8.12
C VAL A 236 1.44 1.70 8.44
N SER A 237 2.10 1.31 9.53
CA SER A 237 2.12 -0.09 9.98
C SER A 237 0.73 -0.59 10.40
N CYS A 238 -0.09 0.21 11.09
CA CYS A 238 -1.48 -0.16 11.40
C CYS A 238 -2.32 -0.35 10.13
N THR A 239 -2.17 0.54 9.14
CA THR A 239 -2.91 0.46 7.87
C THR A 239 -2.52 -0.79 7.07
N THR A 240 -1.24 -1.16 7.11
CA THR A 240 -0.66 -2.25 6.31
C THR A 240 -0.60 -3.59 7.05
N ALA A 241 -0.99 -3.63 8.33
CA ALA A 241 -0.87 -4.79 9.22
C ALA A 241 -1.59 -6.06 8.72
N HIS A 242 -2.68 -5.90 7.97
CA HIS A 242 -3.43 -7.03 7.41
C HIS A 242 -2.61 -7.85 6.40
N ASN A 243 -1.47 -7.33 5.91
CA ASN A 243 -0.55 -8.02 5.00
C ASN A 243 0.49 -8.91 5.69
N TYR A 244 0.65 -8.82 7.01
CA TYR A 244 1.56 -9.70 7.77
C TYR A 244 0.89 -11.02 8.19
N MET A 245 -0.39 -11.19 7.84
CA MET A 245 -1.21 -12.35 8.24
C MET A 245 -1.14 -13.52 7.25
N SER A 246 -0.29 -13.45 6.20
CA SER A 246 -0.07 -14.59 5.30
C SER A 246 0.98 -15.54 5.89
N GLU A 247 0.57 -16.80 6.02
CA GLU A 247 1.24 -17.90 6.71
C GLU A 247 2.74 -18.02 6.39
N ASN A 248 3.55 -18.25 7.44
CA ASN A 248 5.01 -18.55 7.46
C ASN A 248 5.97 -17.39 7.75
N PHE A 249 5.81 -16.69 8.87
CA PHE A 249 6.92 -16.02 9.54
C PHE A 249 7.15 -16.57 10.95
N ASP A 250 8.42 -16.83 11.25
CA ASP A 250 8.91 -17.36 12.52
C ASP A 250 8.32 -16.61 13.73
N VAL A 251 7.89 -17.39 14.72
CA VAL A 251 7.16 -17.02 15.95
C VAL A 251 7.95 -16.05 16.88
N HIS A 252 9.10 -15.52 16.45
CA HIS A 252 9.97 -14.71 17.28
C HIS A 252 10.33 -13.31 16.74
N GLN A 253 9.82 -12.87 15.59
CA GLN A 253 10.09 -11.50 15.11
C GLN A 253 8.82 -10.79 14.59
N SER A 254 8.36 -9.81 15.38
CA SER A 254 7.19 -8.93 15.18
C SER A 254 5.81 -9.56 15.39
N ILE A 255 5.43 -9.73 16.66
CA ILE A 255 4.02 -9.85 17.03
C ILE A 255 3.40 -8.46 16.82
N VAL A 256 2.82 -8.22 15.64
CA VAL A 256 1.92 -7.08 15.45
C VAL A 256 0.69 -7.32 16.30
N ASP A 257 0.46 -6.47 17.31
CA ASP A 257 -0.71 -6.59 18.18
C ASP A 257 -1.98 -6.24 17.38
N THR A 258 -2.72 -7.28 16.99
CA THR A 258 -3.93 -7.17 16.17
C THR A 258 -5.06 -6.42 16.87
N SER A 259 -5.08 -6.39 18.21
CA SER A 259 -6.05 -5.61 18.98
C SER A 259 -5.81 -4.11 18.77
N ILE A 260 -4.55 -3.68 18.84
CA ILE A 260 -4.17 -2.27 18.62
C ILE A 260 -4.54 -1.83 17.21
N VAL A 261 -4.27 -2.68 16.21
CA VAL A 261 -4.61 -2.41 14.82
C VAL A 261 -6.12 -2.24 14.64
N ALA A 262 -6.92 -3.16 15.19
CA ALA A 262 -8.38 -3.09 15.11
C ALA A 262 -8.92 -1.80 15.73
N GLU A 263 -8.47 -1.43 16.93
CA GLU A 263 -8.90 -0.20 17.60
C GLU A 263 -8.57 1.07 16.80
N VAL A 264 -7.39 1.13 16.16
CA VAL A 264 -7.00 2.29 15.34
C VAL A 264 -7.83 2.37 14.05
N LEU A 265 -8.15 1.22 13.44
CA LEU A 265 -8.97 1.14 12.24
C LEU A 265 -10.44 1.47 12.51
N ASP A 266 -10.99 0.98 13.62
CA ASP A 266 -12.38 1.19 14.05
C ASP A 266 -12.64 2.63 14.51
N GLY A 267 -11.59 3.39 14.84
CA GLY A 267 -11.66 4.80 15.17
C GLY A 267 -11.93 5.71 13.96
N GLN A 268 -11.19 6.81 13.86
CA GLN A 268 -11.32 7.73 12.72
C GLN A 268 -10.57 7.26 11.46
N GLY A 269 -9.84 6.14 11.56
CA GLY A 269 -8.94 5.65 10.52
C GLY A 269 -7.53 6.25 10.62
N PRO A 270 -6.48 5.47 10.26
CA PRO A 270 -5.08 5.81 10.50
C PRO A 270 -4.60 7.04 9.73
N TRP A 271 -5.03 7.22 8.48
CA TRP A 271 -4.63 8.38 7.67
C TRP A 271 -5.21 9.69 8.21
N ILE A 272 -6.48 9.67 8.64
CA ILE A 272 -7.15 10.83 9.22
C ILE A 272 -6.45 11.25 10.52
N ALA A 273 -6.22 10.31 11.43
CA ALA A 273 -5.54 10.58 12.69
C ALA A 273 -4.11 11.12 12.47
N LEU A 274 -3.37 10.57 11.50
CA LEU A 274 -2.04 11.04 11.13
C LEU A 274 -2.07 12.49 10.58
N HIS A 275 -3.03 12.83 9.72
CA HIS A 275 -3.17 14.19 9.19
C HIS A 275 -3.54 15.21 10.27
N GLU A 276 -4.41 14.85 11.21
CA GLU A 276 -4.74 15.71 12.36
C GLU A 276 -3.52 15.96 13.25
N LEU A 277 -2.75 14.90 13.55
CA LEU A 277 -1.52 15.01 14.33
C LEU A 277 -0.44 15.83 13.60
N PHE A 278 -0.28 15.62 12.30
CA PHE A 278 0.61 16.41 11.46
C PHE A 278 0.24 17.91 11.50
N TYR A 279 -1.04 18.24 11.46
CA TYR A 279 -1.51 19.62 11.56
C TYR A 279 -1.21 20.25 12.93
N LEU A 280 -1.40 19.50 14.03
CA LEU A 280 -1.02 19.97 15.37
C LEU A 280 0.49 20.26 15.45
N ALA A 281 1.31 19.37 14.89
CA ALA A 281 2.76 19.58 14.79
C ALA A 281 3.09 20.81 13.93
N ALA A 282 2.42 21.00 12.79
CA ALA A 282 2.62 22.15 11.91
C ALA A 282 2.32 23.47 12.62
N LYS A 283 1.22 23.55 13.38
CA LYS A 283 0.87 24.72 14.19
C LYS A 283 1.92 24.99 15.27
N LYS A 284 2.48 23.93 15.87
CA LYS A 284 3.49 24.04 16.92
C LYS A 284 4.86 24.45 16.40
N CYS A 285 5.29 23.94 15.26
CA CYS A 285 6.55 24.28 14.61
C CYS A 285 6.51 25.62 13.88
N GLY A 286 5.33 26.25 13.75
CA GLY A 286 5.18 27.51 13.03
C GLY A 286 5.28 27.38 11.51
N TRP A 287 4.89 26.24 10.94
CA TRP A 287 4.82 26.05 9.48
C TRP A 287 3.59 26.77 8.91
N VAL A 288 3.70 28.08 8.74
CA VAL A 288 2.63 29.00 8.34
C VAL A 288 2.05 28.60 6.99
N GLU A 289 2.88 28.30 6.00
CA GLU A 289 2.41 27.95 4.66
C GLU A 289 1.70 26.59 4.65
N ILE A 290 2.19 25.61 5.40
CA ILE A 290 1.52 24.31 5.60
C ILE A 290 0.15 24.52 6.28
N CYS A 291 0.09 25.34 7.32
CA CYS A 291 -1.16 25.64 8.02
C CYS A 291 -2.20 26.30 7.09
N ARG A 292 -1.78 27.11 6.12
CA ARG A 292 -2.69 27.72 5.13
C ARG A 292 -3.29 26.71 4.16
N ILE A 293 -2.55 25.66 3.82
CA ILE A 293 -3.04 24.61 2.90
C ILE A 293 -3.70 23.44 3.63
N HIS A 294 -3.75 23.43 4.97
CA HIS A 294 -4.28 22.32 5.75
C HIS A 294 -5.68 21.87 5.31
N GLU A 295 -6.63 22.79 5.10
CA GLU A 295 -7.99 22.44 4.64
C GLU A 295 -8.01 21.80 3.24
N ARG A 296 -6.96 22.01 2.44
CA ARG A 296 -6.78 21.40 1.12
C ARG A 296 -6.06 20.06 1.19
N LEU A 297 -5.47 19.71 2.33
CA LEU A 297 -4.83 18.43 2.61
C LEU A 297 -5.72 17.50 3.45
N ASP A 298 -6.81 18.03 4.02
CA ASP A 298 -7.76 17.30 4.85
C ASP A 298 -8.48 16.19 4.08
N SER A 299 -8.28 14.95 4.54
CA SER A 299 -8.88 13.74 3.96
C SER A 299 -10.40 13.64 4.18
N LYS A 300 -10.98 14.30 5.19
CA LYS A 300 -12.43 14.27 5.46
C LYS A 300 -13.24 15.13 4.49
N LYS A 301 -12.63 16.16 3.89
CA LYS A 301 -13.31 17.11 2.99
C LYS A 301 -13.38 16.66 1.52
N TYR A 302 -12.97 15.42 1.21
CA TYR A 302 -13.02 14.79 -0.12
C TYR A 302 -12.63 15.75 -1.26
N ARG A 303 -11.37 16.17 -1.29
CA ARG A 303 -10.75 16.66 -2.53
C ARG A 303 -10.07 15.50 -3.25
N SER A 304 -9.90 15.59 -4.57
CA SER A 304 -9.20 14.53 -5.31
C SER A 304 -7.75 14.44 -4.86
N THR A 305 -7.13 13.26 -4.95
CA THR A 305 -5.69 13.07 -4.65
C THR A 305 -4.81 14.04 -5.46
N ASN A 306 -5.24 14.35 -6.69
CA ASN A 306 -4.61 15.36 -7.54
C ASN A 306 -4.70 16.78 -6.95
N ASP A 307 -5.78 17.15 -6.28
CA ASP A 307 -5.91 18.45 -5.60
C ASP A 307 -4.96 18.57 -4.39
N HIS A 308 -4.76 17.48 -3.66
CA HIS A 308 -3.78 17.43 -2.57
C HIS A 308 -2.36 17.62 -3.13
N TRP A 309 -2.04 16.89 -4.20
CA TRP A 309 -0.74 16.96 -4.85
C TRP A 309 -0.44 18.32 -5.47
N THR A 310 -1.40 18.93 -6.17
CA THR A 310 -1.25 20.27 -6.75
C THR A 310 -1.00 21.32 -5.66
N SER A 311 -1.66 21.19 -4.50
CA SER A 311 -1.43 22.09 -3.35
C SER A 311 0.01 21.99 -2.80
N ILE A 312 0.55 20.77 -2.70
CA ILE A 312 1.94 20.51 -2.30
C ILE A 312 2.92 21.04 -3.35
N LEU A 313 2.66 20.81 -4.64
CA LEU A 313 3.50 21.30 -5.74
C LEU A 313 3.53 22.83 -5.83
N ASP A 314 2.38 23.48 -5.70
CA ASP A 314 2.27 24.94 -5.70
C ASP A 314 3.09 25.53 -4.54
N LEU A 315 3.01 24.91 -3.36
CA LEU A 315 3.83 25.30 -2.21
C LEU A 315 5.32 25.09 -2.47
N HIS A 316 5.72 23.94 -3.01
CA HIS A 316 7.12 23.70 -3.41
C HIS A 316 7.64 24.77 -4.38
N HIS A 317 6.85 25.10 -5.42
CA HIS A 317 7.23 26.13 -6.38
C HIS A 317 7.29 27.53 -5.76
N LYS A 318 6.42 27.83 -4.81
CA LYS A 318 6.46 29.07 -4.03
C LYS A 318 7.74 29.17 -3.21
N LEU A 319 8.07 28.14 -2.41
CA LEU A 319 9.30 28.10 -1.61
C LEU A 319 10.55 28.21 -2.50
N LYS A 320 10.59 27.49 -3.62
CA LYS A 320 11.69 27.57 -4.59
C LYS A 320 11.85 28.95 -5.23
N LYS A 321 10.76 29.70 -5.44
CA LYS A 321 10.82 31.08 -5.94
C LYS A 321 11.35 32.03 -4.88
N MET A 322 10.94 31.88 -3.61
CA MET A 322 11.43 32.70 -2.51
C MET A 322 12.95 32.53 -2.32
N SER A 323 13.43 31.29 -2.36
CA SER A 323 14.86 30.93 -2.28
C SER A 323 15.74 31.59 -3.37
N LYS A 324 15.19 31.82 -4.57
CA LYS A 324 15.93 32.45 -5.68
C LYS A 324 16.09 33.96 -5.54
N HIS A 325 15.27 34.60 -4.70
CA HIS A 325 15.28 36.04 -4.50
C HIS A 325 16.03 36.46 -3.23
N SER A 326 16.32 35.54 -2.29
CA SER A 326 17.25 35.76 -1.18
C SER A 326 18.70 35.49 -1.63
N LEU A 327 19.60 36.46 -1.45
CA LEU A 327 21.02 36.33 -1.81
C LEU A 327 21.87 35.64 -0.73
N GLU A 328 21.29 35.37 0.44
CA GLU A 328 21.92 34.68 1.57
C GLU A 328 21.40 33.23 1.66
N GLU A 329 22.25 32.32 2.17
CA GLU A 329 21.86 30.93 2.49
C GLU A 329 20.51 30.93 3.23
N GLY A 330 19.60 30.06 2.81
CA GLY A 330 18.16 30.14 3.12
C GLY A 330 17.87 30.50 4.57
N THR A 331 16.99 31.49 4.76
CA THR A 331 16.54 31.92 6.09
C THR A 331 16.04 30.72 6.90
N GLU A 332 16.27 30.69 8.22
CA GLU A 332 15.83 29.58 9.11
C GLU A 332 14.34 29.22 8.89
N GLU A 333 13.49 30.22 8.66
CA GLU A 333 12.06 30.04 8.33
C GLU A 333 11.82 29.24 7.05
N GLU A 334 12.67 29.40 6.02
CA GLU A 334 12.56 28.65 4.76
C GLU A 334 12.88 27.17 4.97
N VAL A 335 13.88 26.86 5.81
CA VAL A 335 14.26 25.49 6.15
C VAL A 335 13.13 24.81 6.93
N LEU A 336 12.49 25.51 7.86
CA LEU A 336 11.34 25.00 8.61
C LEU A 336 10.17 24.65 7.68
N GLU A 337 9.80 25.55 6.76
CA GLU A 337 8.70 25.30 5.82
C GLU A 337 9.03 24.17 4.83
N LYS A 338 10.29 24.06 4.40
CA LYS A 338 10.75 22.93 3.57
C LYS A 338 10.63 21.59 4.29
N THR A 339 10.94 21.54 5.58
CA THR A 339 10.76 20.33 6.40
C THR A 339 9.28 19.97 6.55
N GLY A 340 8.41 20.95 6.81
CA GLY A 340 6.97 20.72 6.85
C GLY A 340 6.42 20.20 5.51
N LEU A 341 6.88 20.76 4.39
CA LEU A 341 6.53 20.30 3.04
C LEU A 341 7.02 18.87 2.77
N MET A 342 8.22 18.51 3.23
CA MET A 342 8.75 17.16 3.10
C MET A 342 7.85 16.15 3.81
N PHE A 343 7.50 16.38 5.08
CA PHE A 343 6.60 15.50 5.82
C PHE A 343 5.22 15.37 5.16
N ALA A 344 4.63 16.49 4.70
CA ALA A 344 3.36 16.45 3.96
C ALA A 344 3.46 15.59 2.69
N ALA A 345 4.56 15.73 1.93
CA ALA A 345 4.80 14.94 0.73
C ALA A 345 5.05 13.46 1.04
N ILE A 346 5.73 13.13 2.15
CA ILE A 346 5.94 11.74 2.61
C ILE A 346 4.61 11.10 2.99
N ILE A 347 3.76 11.79 3.77
CA ILE A 347 2.45 11.27 4.18
C ILE A 347 1.59 10.98 2.95
N LEU A 348 1.48 11.94 2.02
CA LEU A 348 0.71 11.75 0.79
C LEU A 348 1.31 10.64 -0.08
N PHE A 349 2.64 10.58 -0.19
CA PHE A 349 3.33 9.51 -0.93
C PHE A 349 2.98 8.13 -0.36
N LEU A 350 3.12 7.91 0.95
CA LEU A 350 2.83 6.62 1.57
C LEU A 350 1.36 6.24 1.46
N GLN A 351 0.46 7.22 1.64
CA GLN A 351 -0.98 7.02 1.45
C GLN A 351 -1.29 6.57 0.03
N THR A 352 -0.82 7.31 -0.98
CA THR A 352 -1.14 7.03 -2.39
C THR A 352 -0.50 5.75 -2.91
N VAL A 353 0.73 5.42 -2.48
CA VAL A 353 1.34 4.13 -2.81
C VAL A 353 0.53 3.00 -2.18
N TRP A 354 0.12 3.14 -0.92
CA TRP A 354 -0.67 2.10 -0.27
C TRP A 354 -2.03 1.89 -0.94
N GLU A 355 -2.78 2.97 -1.21
CA GLU A 355 -4.08 2.87 -1.88
C GLU A 355 -3.96 2.22 -3.27
N TYR A 356 -2.89 2.53 -4.02
CA TYR A 356 -2.58 1.85 -5.28
C TYR A 356 -2.26 0.37 -5.09
N CYS A 357 -1.29 0.06 -4.21
CA CYS A 357 -0.80 -1.30 -4.02
C CYS A 357 -1.85 -2.22 -3.39
N ARG A 358 -2.73 -1.71 -2.52
CA ARG A 358 -3.83 -2.47 -1.94
C ARG A 358 -4.72 -3.05 -3.04
N VAL A 359 -5.08 -2.24 -4.02
CA VAL A 359 -5.92 -2.65 -5.16
C VAL A 359 -5.15 -3.54 -6.13
N VAL A 360 -3.91 -3.16 -6.45
CA VAL A 360 -3.09 -3.89 -7.43
C VAL A 360 -2.65 -5.27 -6.94
N ASN A 361 -2.45 -5.44 -5.63
CA ASN A 361 -2.24 -6.75 -5.01
C ASN A 361 -3.55 -7.42 -4.59
N ARG A 362 -4.70 -6.79 -4.87
CA ARG A 362 -6.06 -7.26 -4.56
C ARG A 362 -6.32 -7.60 -3.09
N LEU A 363 -5.68 -6.85 -2.22
CA LEU A 363 -5.85 -6.89 -0.76
C LEU A 363 -7.17 -6.24 -0.32
N ASP A 364 -7.88 -5.58 -1.23
CA ASP A 364 -9.21 -4.98 -1.05
C ASP A 364 -10.37 -5.99 -1.18
N VAL A 365 -10.10 -7.20 -1.68
CA VAL A 365 -11.15 -8.20 -1.98
C VAL A 365 -11.06 -9.39 -1.03
N ILE A 366 -12.09 -9.59 -0.21
CA ILE A 366 -12.28 -10.83 0.56
C ILE A 366 -13.15 -11.77 -0.29
N SER A 367 -12.55 -12.80 -0.90
CA SER A 367 -13.31 -13.73 -1.74
C SER A 367 -13.84 -14.91 -0.92
N SER A 368 -15.16 -15.09 -0.91
CA SER A 368 -15.84 -16.28 -0.38
C SER A 368 -15.89 -17.44 -1.39
N SER A 369 -15.48 -17.22 -2.66
CA SER A 369 -15.67 -18.16 -3.77
C SER A 369 -14.37 -18.66 -4.43
N GLY A 370 -13.20 -18.34 -3.89
CA GLY A 370 -11.91 -18.82 -4.39
C GLY A 370 -11.34 -18.02 -5.57
N LEU A 371 -10.01 -17.84 -5.54
CA LEU A 371 -9.12 -17.19 -6.52
C LEU A 371 -9.31 -15.67 -6.71
N VAL A 372 -8.47 -14.91 -6.01
CA VAL A 372 -8.23 -13.48 -6.24
C VAL A 372 -6.90 -13.36 -6.99
N TYR A 373 -6.88 -12.68 -8.14
CA TYR A 373 -5.66 -12.54 -8.94
C TYR A 373 -5.14 -11.10 -8.90
N PRO A 374 -3.86 -10.86 -8.57
CA PRO A 374 -3.30 -9.52 -8.57
C PRO A 374 -3.34 -8.89 -9.96
N LEU A 375 -3.25 -7.57 -10.03
CA LEU A 375 -3.15 -6.81 -11.27
C LEU A 375 -1.68 -6.59 -11.62
N VAL A 376 -1.34 -6.57 -12.91
CA VAL A 376 0.02 -6.31 -13.39
C VAL A 376 0.02 -5.15 -14.38
N LEU A 377 0.92 -4.20 -14.15
CA LEU A 377 1.15 -3.08 -15.07
C LEU A 377 2.09 -3.53 -16.18
N VAL A 378 1.61 -3.47 -17.42
CA VAL A 378 2.37 -3.79 -18.63
C VAL A 378 2.29 -2.63 -19.62
N GLU A 379 3.31 -2.51 -20.46
CA GLU A 379 3.25 -1.62 -21.62
C GLU A 379 2.78 -2.39 -22.83
N ASP A 380 1.68 -1.94 -23.40
CA ASP A 380 1.08 -2.57 -24.55
C ASP A 380 1.72 -2.04 -25.83
N SER A 381 2.07 -2.97 -26.71
CA SER A 381 2.50 -2.68 -28.06
C SER A 381 1.24 -2.33 -28.86
N VAL A 382 0.76 -1.09 -28.76
CA VAL A 382 -0.26 -0.59 -29.69
C VAL A 382 0.27 -0.83 -31.09
N GLU A 383 -0.46 -1.65 -31.84
CA GLU A 383 -0.31 -2.01 -33.25
C GLU A 383 0.71 -1.11 -33.95
N VAL A 384 1.97 -1.55 -33.94
CA VAL A 384 2.83 -1.17 -35.04
C VAL A 384 2.21 -1.93 -36.20
N ASN A 385 1.34 -1.26 -36.96
CA ASN A 385 0.97 -1.60 -38.32
C ASN A 385 2.27 -1.68 -39.13
N THR A 386 3.02 -2.74 -38.89
CA THR A 386 4.14 -3.16 -39.71
C THR A 386 3.46 -3.91 -40.83
N GLN A 387 2.85 -3.15 -41.74
CA GLN A 387 2.43 -3.71 -43.02
C GLN A 387 3.63 -4.49 -43.55
N LEU A 388 3.45 -5.78 -43.76
CA LEU A 388 4.50 -6.72 -44.19
C LEU A 388 5.02 -6.43 -45.62
N SER A 389 4.57 -5.34 -46.25
CA SER A 389 4.93 -4.95 -47.62
C SER A 389 6.28 -4.22 -47.68
N GLY A 390 7.37 -4.99 -47.67
CA GLY A 390 8.65 -4.56 -48.20
C GLY A 390 8.89 -5.16 -49.58
N SER A 391 8.36 -4.56 -50.65
CA SER A 391 8.77 -4.92 -52.02
C SER A 391 9.44 -3.74 -52.74
N ALA A 392 10.68 -3.98 -53.11
CA ALA A 392 11.46 -3.12 -53.98
C ALA A 392 10.90 -3.20 -55.41
N SER A 393 10.55 -2.06 -56.00
CA SER A 393 10.56 -1.92 -57.46
C SER A 393 11.14 -0.56 -57.84
N ALA A 394 12.40 -0.60 -58.31
CA ALA A 394 13.01 0.48 -59.06
C ALA A 394 12.84 0.17 -60.55
N SER A 395 12.15 1.04 -61.31
CA SER A 395 12.66 1.69 -62.53
C SER A 395 11.56 2.31 -63.42
N ALA A 396 11.84 3.55 -63.87
CA ALA A 396 11.39 4.26 -65.07
C ALA A 396 9.89 4.67 -65.17
N ALA A 397 9.49 5.90 -65.56
CA ALA A 397 10.16 7.10 -66.03
C ALA A 397 9.21 8.33 -66.00
N ALA A 398 9.79 9.53 -65.85
CA ALA A 398 9.39 10.88 -66.33
C ALA A 398 7.89 11.27 -66.30
N SER A 399 7.43 12.33 -65.64
CA SER A 399 7.74 13.78 -65.68
C SER A 399 6.62 14.42 -64.81
N ASP A 400 6.74 15.48 -64.03
CA ASP A 400 7.22 16.82 -64.32
C ASP A 400 7.31 17.56 -62.97
N SER A 401 8.34 18.39 -62.77
CA SER A 401 8.50 19.26 -61.59
C SER A 401 8.18 20.72 -62.00
N PRO A 402 7.90 21.67 -61.08
CA PRO A 402 9.02 22.29 -60.37
C PRO A 402 8.72 22.73 -58.92
N ALA A 403 9.48 22.11 -58.02
CA ALA A 403 10.38 22.70 -57.03
C ALA A 403 9.91 23.80 -56.03
N PRO A 404 10.27 23.64 -54.74
CA PRO A 404 10.22 24.69 -53.72
C PRO A 404 11.43 25.64 -53.82
N LYS A 405 11.24 26.94 -53.53
CA LYS A 405 12.31 27.94 -53.37
C LYS A 405 12.43 28.27 -51.86
N LYS A 406 13.50 27.82 -51.15
CA LYS A 406 14.85 28.41 -50.98
C LYS A 406 14.78 29.81 -50.32
N LYS A 407 15.53 30.17 -49.27
CA LYS A 407 16.98 30.06 -48.93
C LYS A 407 17.15 30.78 -47.55
N LYS A 408 18.18 30.62 -46.70
CA LYS A 408 19.62 30.73 -46.99
C LYS A 408 20.51 30.33 -45.77
N ARG A 409 21.39 29.37 -46.07
CA ARG A 409 22.68 28.90 -45.54
C ARG A 409 23.66 29.89 -44.85
N LYS A 410 24.46 29.39 -43.88
CA LYS A 410 25.94 29.55 -43.85
C LYS A 410 26.65 28.39 -43.08
N LEU A 411 27.67 27.81 -43.71
CA LEU A 411 28.56 26.74 -43.20
C LEU A 411 29.75 27.34 -42.43
N ALA A 412 30.31 26.58 -41.47
CA ALA A 412 31.75 26.27 -41.39
C ALA A 412 32.09 25.18 -40.34
N SER A 413 32.66 24.07 -40.83
CA SER A 413 33.80 23.29 -40.31
C SER A 413 33.88 22.79 -38.85
N GLY A 414 33.81 21.47 -38.67
CA GLY A 414 34.91 20.69 -38.06
C GLY A 414 34.75 20.15 -36.63
N ARG A 415 34.78 18.80 -36.54
CA ARG A 415 35.36 17.94 -35.48
C ARG A 415 34.40 17.28 -34.46
N SER A 416 34.67 15.99 -34.25
CA SER A 416 34.01 14.98 -33.42
C SER A 416 33.88 15.32 -31.93
N GLY A 417 32.73 15.01 -31.32
CA GLY A 417 32.52 15.02 -29.88
C GLY A 417 31.17 14.43 -29.46
N SER A 418 31.24 13.48 -28.51
CA SER A 418 30.27 12.75 -27.67
C SER A 418 28.86 13.36 -27.36
N PRO A 419 27.90 12.55 -26.88
CA PRO A 419 26.47 12.88 -26.85
C PRO A 419 26.11 13.85 -25.73
N ALA A 420 25.41 14.93 -26.08
CA ALA A 420 24.92 15.92 -25.12
C ALA A 420 23.45 15.63 -24.74
N LYS A 421 23.21 15.67 -23.43
CA LYS A 421 21.92 15.67 -22.74
C LYS A 421 20.97 16.71 -23.33
N ASP A 422 19.74 16.29 -23.63
CA ASP A 422 18.61 17.19 -23.88
C ASP A 422 17.50 16.87 -22.85
N ASP A 423 17.70 17.40 -21.64
CA ASP A 423 16.67 17.48 -20.60
C ASP A 423 15.96 18.83 -20.76
N SER A 424 14.73 18.83 -21.28
CA SER A 424 13.62 19.78 -20.96
C SER A 424 12.57 19.84 -22.07
N LYS A 425 11.75 18.79 -22.23
CA LYS A 425 10.39 18.93 -22.78
C LYS A 425 9.45 18.08 -21.92
N GLY A 426 8.42 18.72 -21.37
CA GLY A 426 7.43 18.10 -20.49
C GLY A 426 6.84 16.85 -21.11
N LYS A 427 7.17 15.69 -20.53
CA LYS A 427 6.51 14.43 -20.84
C LYS A 427 5.12 14.51 -20.23
N GLN A 428 4.09 14.50 -21.08
CA GLN A 428 2.72 14.20 -20.64
C GLN A 428 2.74 12.92 -19.79
N PRO A 429 2.01 12.86 -18.66
CA PRO A 429 1.89 11.63 -17.89
C PRO A 429 1.32 10.53 -18.78
N SER A 430 1.94 9.35 -18.77
CA SER A 430 1.46 8.21 -19.54
C SER A 430 0.13 7.77 -18.94
N HIS A 431 -0.98 7.85 -19.67
CA HIS A 431 -2.27 7.39 -19.16
C HIS A 431 -2.26 5.85 -18.97
N ILE A 432 -2.74 5.39 -17.81
CA ILE A 432 -2.91 3.97 -17.51
C ILE A 432 -4.34 3.57 -17.88
N ILE A 433 -4.46 2.59 -18.77
CA ILE A 433 -5.74 1.99 -19.15
C ILE A 433 -5.99 0.80 -18.23
N ILE A 434 -7.14 0.77 -17.57
CA ILE A 434 -7.57 -0.36 -16.74
C ILE A 434 -8.42 -1.27 -17.61
N ASP A 435 -8.04 -2.55 -17.72
CA ASP A 435 -8.80 -3.50 -18.52
C ASP A 435 -10.17 -3.80 -17.87
N LYS A 436 -11.18 -4.08 -18.70
CA LYS A 436 -12.56 -4.37 -18.24
C LYS A 436 -12.60 -5.62 -17.36
N ASN A 437 -11.66 -6.53 -17.55
CA ASN A 437 -11.58 -7.79 -16.82
C ASN A 437 -10.99 -7.64 -15.41
N CYS A 438 -10.46 -6.46 -15.05
CA CYS A 438 -9.91 -6.19 -13.71
C CYS A 438 -10.99 -6.08 -12.60
N GLY A 439 -12.28 -6.10 -12.95
CA GLY A 439 -13.39 -5.95 -12.01
C GLY A 439 -13.65 -4.48 -11.65
N SER A 440 -14.42 -4.25 -10.58
CA SER A 440 -14.70 -2.90 -10.08
C SER A 440 -13.46 -2.34 -9.39
N VAL A 441 -12.72 -1.47 -10.09
CA VAL A 441 -11.55 -0.77 -9.58
C VAL A 441 -11.91 0.68 -9.26
N SER A 442 -11.30 1.26 -8.21
CA SER A 442 -11.49 2.68 -7.86
C SER A 442 -11.17 3.59 -9.05
N GLN A 443 -12.05 4.57 -9.32
CA GLN A 443 -11.86 5.55 -10.39
C GLN A 443 -10.58 6.39 -10.20
N ASN A 444 -10.11 6.53 -8.95
CA ASN A 444 -8.94 7.31 -8.60
C ASN A 444 -7.61 6.54 -8.72
N LEU A 445 -7.62 5.23 -9.03
CA LEU A 445 -6.41 4.40 -8.97
C LEU A 445 -5.26 4.93 -9.84
N SER A 446 -5.57 5.38 -11.07
CA SER A 446 -4.57 5.95 -11.98
C SER A 446 -4.02 7.28 -11.44
N ASP A 447 -4.86 8.07 -10.79
CA ASP A 447 -4.46 9.35 -10.19
C ASP A 447 -3.59 9.13 -8.95
N ASP A 448 -3.98 8.20 -8.08
CA ASP A 448 -3.21 7.81 -6.90
C ASP A 448 -1.81 7.31 -7.31
N PHE A 449 -1.74 6.48 -8.35
CA PHE A 449 -0.45 6.05 -8.90
C PHE A 449 0.35 7.23 -9.47
N ALA A 450 -0.25 8.08 -10.30
CA ALA A 450 0.46 9.22 -10.88
C ALA A 450 1.01 10.16 -9.79
N VAL A 451 0.21 10.48 -8.78
CA VAL A 451 0.63 11.29 -7.62
C VAL A 451 1.76 10.61 -6.87
N SER A 452 1.69 9.31 -6.60
CA SER A 452 2.77 8.60 -5.89
C SER A 452 4.10 8.62 -6.66
N VAL A 453 4.05 8.53 -8.01
CA VAL A 453 5.23 8.59 -8.88
C VAL A 453 5.86 9.99 -8.88
N GLU A 454 5.04 11.03 -8.89
CA GLU A 454 5.49 12.43 -8.85
C GLU A 454 5.97 12.83 -7.45
N ALA A 455 5.30 12.38 -6.38
CA ALA A 455 5.72 12.56 -4.99
C ALA A 455 7.08 11.91 -4.74
N TRP A 456 7.29 10.67 -5.19
CA TRP A 456 8.61 10.06 -5.16
C TRP A 456 9.64 10.88 -5.94
N HIS A 457 9.26 11.40 -7.11
CA HIS A 457 10.19 12.20 -7.91
C HIS A 457 10.63 13.47 -7.18
N LEU A 458 9.69 14.21 -6.58
CA LEU A 458 9.96 15.38 -5.76
C LEU A 458 10.91 15.04 -4.61
N LEU A 459 10.55 14.05 -3.79
CA LEU A 459 11.32 13.66 -2.61
C LEU A 459 12.73 13.14 -2.96
N ASN A 460 12.87 12.39 -4.06
CA ASN A 460 14.13 11.72 -4.40
C ASN A 460 15.04 12.51 -5.38
N THR A 461 14.59 13.64 -5.91
CA THR A 461 15.36 14.44 -6.90
C THR A 461 15.89 15.74 -6.31
N TYR A 462 15.11 16.39 -5.45
CA TYR A 462 15.50 17.66 -4.87
C TYR A 462 16.39 17.45 -3.65
N PRO A 463 17.59 18.08 -3.61
CA PRO A 463 18.56 17.85 -2.54
C PRO A 463 18.01 18.22 -1.16
N ASP A 464 17.14 19.22 -1.10
CA ASP A 464 16.46 19.71 0.11
C ASP A 464 15.65 18.62 0.85
N TYR A 465 15.25 17.55 0.17
CA TYR A 465 14.43 16.47 0.75
C TYR A 465 15.10 15.09 0.65
N LYS A 466 15.96 14.90 -0.36
CA LYS A 466 16.46 13.59 -0.77
C LYS A 466 17.20 12.85 0.34
N ASN A 467 18.08 13.54 1.07
CA ASN A 467 18.92 12.88 2.07
C ASN A 467 18.07 12.38 3.24
N ASP A 468 17.19 13.22 3.77
CA ASP A 468 16.28 12.86 4.85
C ASP A 468 15.26 11.80 4.42
N PHE A 469 14.72 11.92 3.21
CA PHE A 469 13.81 10.91 2.67
C PHE A 469 14.50 9.54 2.55
N LEU A 470 15.71 9.47 2.00
CA LEU A 470 16.46 8.20 1.89
C LEU A 470 16.85 7.65 3.26
N ARG A 471 17.22 8.51 4.22
CA ARG A 471 17.47 8.12 5.62
C ARG A 471 16.23 7.45 6.22
N LEU A 472 15.04 8.05 6.05
CA LEU A 472 13.79 7.49 6.57
C LEU A 472 13.44 6.13 5.93
N LEU A 473 13.64 6.00 4.61
CA LEU A 473 13.40 4.71 3.94
C LEU A 473 14.30 3.59 4.47
N ASP A 474 15.56 3.92 4.79
CA ASP A 474 16.54 2.98 5.36
C ASP A 474 16.21 2.65 6.82
N GLU A 475 15.98 3.66 7.66
CA GLU A 475 15.62 3.49 9.09
C GLU A 475 14.34 2.67 9.27
N TRP A 476 13.32 2.90 8.43
CA TRP A 476 12.07 2.14 8.48
C TRP A 476 12.14 0.80 7.76
N ARG A 477 13.28 0.46 7.15
CA ARG A 477 13.50 -0.77 6.37
C ARG A 477 12.40 -1.00 5.34
N VAL A 478 12.05 0.06 4.61
CA VAL A 478 10.95 0.06 3.63
C VAL A 478 11.17 -0.96 2.50
N ASP A 479 12.41 -1.42 2.30
CA ASP A 479 12.75 -2.51 1.39
C ASP A 479 12.13 -3.85 1.78
N GLN A 480 11.78 -4.04 3.06
CA GLN A 480 11.09 -5.23 3.57
C GLN A 480 9.57 -5.15 3.39
N TRP A 481 9.03 -4.02 2.93
CA TRP A 481 7.59 -3.87 2.74
C TRP A 481 7.18 -4.46 1.38
N ASN A 482 6.46 -5.59 1.41
CA ASN A 482 6.06 -6.35 0.21
C ASN A 482 5.40 -5.47 -0.87
N TRP A 483 4.53 -4.54 -0.46
CA TRP A 483 3.83 -3.62 -1.38
C TRP A 483 4.74 -2.56 -2.01
N MET A 484 5.84 -2.18 -1.34
CA MET A 484 6.79 -1.20 -1.91
C MET A 484 7.56 -1.79 -3.10
N GLY A 485 7.84 -3.10 -3.08
CA GLY A 485 8.43 -3.81 -4.22
C GLY A 485 7.58 -3.66 -5.49
N THR A 486 6.27 -3.88 -5.36
CA THR A 486 5.28 -3.69 -6.43
C THR A 486 5.35 -2.27 -7.01
N PHE A 487 5.27 -1.25 -6.16
CA PHE A 487 5.33 0.14 -6.60
C PHE A 487 6.65 0.49 -7.30
N LYS A 488 7.79 0.00 -6.79
CA LYS A 488 9.11 0.25 -7.39
C LYS A 488 9.17 -0.26 -8.83
N VAL A 489 8.70 -1.48 -9.09
CA VAL A 489 8.68 -2.07 -10.44
C VAL A 489 7.73 -1.32 -11.35
N ASP A 490 6.48 -1.14 -10.92
CA ASP A 490 5.45 -0.48 -11.72
C ASP A 490 5.88 0.96 -12.08
N ARG A 491 6.52 1.69 -11.15
CA ARG A 491 7.10 3.02 -11.42
C ARG A 491 8.22 2.98 -12.45
N LEU A 492 9.10 1.98 -12.39
CA LEU A 492 10.20 1.84 -13.36
C LEU A 492 9.64 1.59 -14.77
N ILE A 493 8.63 0.72 -14.88
CA ILE A 493 7.89 0.49 -16.13
C ILE A 493 7.22 1.80 -16.57
N TYR A 494 6.46 2.46 -15.70
CA TYR A 494 5.80 3.74 -16.01
C TYR A 494 6.77 4.80 -16.53
N LYS A 495 7.97 4.94 -15.94
CA LYS A 495 9.02 5.87 -16.40
C LYS A 495 9.83 5.39 -17.61
N GLY A 496 9.61 4.17 -18.09
CA GLY A 496 10.31 3.59 -19.24
C GLY A 496 11.76 3.18 -18.92
N LYS A 497 12.06 2.89 -17.65
CA LYS A 497 13.39 2.49 -17.17
C LYS A 497 13.52 0.96 -17.12
N TYR A 498 13.26 0.30 -18.25
CA TYR A 498 13.14 -1.17 -18.32
C TYR A 498 14.40 -1.91 -17.86
N LYS A 499 15.60 -1.42 -18.18
CA LYS A 499 16.85 -2.08 -17.74
C LYS A 499 16.95 -2.20 -16.21
N LYS A 500 16.58 -1.14 -15.48
CA LYS A 500 16.56 -1.15 -14.01
C LYS A 500 15.43 -2.03 -13.46
N ALA A 501 14.29 -2.08 -14.16
CA ALA A 501 13.20 -2.97 -13.80
C ALA A 501 13.63 -4.44 -13.92
N VAL A 502 14.36 -4.79 -14.99
CA VAL A 502 14.93 -6.15 -15.18
C VAL A 502 15.89 -6.51 -14.06
N GLU A 503 16.87 -5.64 -13.75
CA GLU A 503 17.84 -5.87 -12.65
C GLU A 503 17.10 -6.18 -11.33
N PHE A 504 16.13 -5.34 -10.96
CA PHE A 504 15.35 -5.53 -9.73
C PHE A 504 14.46 -6.79 -9.74
N LEU A 505 13.77 -7.06 -10.86
CA LEU A 505 12.90 -8.22 -10.99
C LEU A 505 13.68 -9.54 -10.96
N GLN A 506 14.90 -9.56 -11.50
CA GLN A 506 15.79 -10.73 -11.42
C GLN A 506 16.28 -10.98 -9.99
N GLU A 507 16.67 -9.92 -9.27
CA GLU A 507 17.05 -10.02 -7.86
C GLU A 507 15.90 -10.56 -7.01
N GLN A 508 14.68 -10.03 -7.22
CA GLN A 508 13.48 -10.51 -6.54
C GLN A 508 13.16 -11.97 -6.88
N ARG A 509 13.24 -12.36 -8.16
CA ARG A 509 13.02 -13.76 -8.57
C ARG A 509 13.97 -14.71 -7.86
N ASN A 510 15.26 -14.38 -7.80
CA ASN A 510 16.27 -15.22 -7.13
C ASN A 510 15.98 -15.44 -5.64
N ALA A 511 15.32 -14.48 -4.97
CA ALA A 511 14.87 -14.62 -3.60
C ALA A 511 13.58 -15.46 -3.49
N LEU A 512 12.62 -15.25 -4.39
CA LEU A 512 11.30 -15.90 -4.36
C LEU A 512 11.30 -17.36 -4.81
N GLU A 513 12.23 -17.77 -5.68
CA GLU A 513 12.34 -19.16 -6.18
C GLU A 513 12.66 -20.18 -5.06
N GLN A 514 13.14 -19.72 -3.90
CA GLN A 514 13.42 -20.58 -2.74
C GLN A 514 12.13 -21.18 -2.13
N ASP A 515 11.01 -20.46 -2.18
CA ASP A 515 9.67 -20.95 -1.80
C ASP A 515 8.67 -20.62 -2.91
N THR A 516 8.68 -21.48 -3.94
CA THR A 516 7.84 -21.30 -5.14
C THR A 516 6.34 -21.46 -4.85
N SER A 517 5.97 -22.27 -3.85
CA SER A 517 4.57 -22.53 -3.48
C SER A 517 3.86 -21.31 -2.90
N GLY A 518 4.50 -20.60 -1.97
CA GLY A 518 3.94 -19.40 -1.36
C GLY A 518 3.97 -18.18 -2.29
N ASN A 519 4.91 -18.14 -3.24
CA ASN A 519 5.20 -16.94 -4.04
C ASN A 519 4.79 -17.04 -5.52
N GLN A 520 3.99 -18.03 -5.89
CA GLN A 520 3.61 -18.29 -7.28
C GLN A 520 3.03 -17.05 -7.99
N GLU A 521 2.17 -16.29 -7.32
CA GLU A 521 1.53 -15.11 -7.92
C GLU A 521 2.52 -13.96 -8.19
N LEU A 522 3.47 -13.75 -7.27
CA LEU A 522 4.56 -12.78 -7.43
C LEU A 522 5.51 -13.19 -8.55
N LEU A 523 5.79 -14.50 -8.68
CA LEU A 523 6.62 -15.05 -9.76
C LEU A 523 5.95 -14.88 -11.14
N ILE A 524 4.65 -15.19 -11.25
CA ILE A 524 3.88 -14.95 -12.49
C ILE A 524 3.91 -13.47 -12.83
N ARG A 525 3.56 -12.58 -11.88
CA ARG A 525 3.60 -11.13 -12.08
C ARG A 525 4.98 -10.67 -12.57
N GLY A 526 6.03 -11.09 -11.89
CA GLY A 526 7.41 -10.74 -12.24
C GLY A 526 7.80 -11.20 -13.65
N ALA A 527 7.39 -12.41 -14.06
CA ALA A 527 7.65 -12.96 -15.40
C ALA A 527 6.94 -12.14 -16.51
N ILE A 528 5.69 -11.72 -16.28
CA ILE A 528 4.95 -10.86 -17.22
C ILE A 528 5.59 -9.47 -17.32
N GLN A 529 6.09 -8.92 -16.21
CA GLN A 529 6.80 -7.65 -16.23
C GLN A 529 8.18 -7.74 -16.86
N LEU A 530 8.92 -8.85 -16.63
CA LEU A 530 10.20 -9.14 -17.28
C LEU A 530 10.04 -9.29 -18.79
N SER A 531 9.06 -10.07 -19.24
CA SER A 531 8.78 -10.25 -20.67
C SER A 531 8.45 -8.92 -21.35
N CYS A 532 7.60 -8.10 -20.74
CA CYS A 532 7.32 -6.74 -21.20
C CYS A 532 8.61 -5.89 -21.26
N CYS A 533 9.44 -5.91 -20.22
CA CYS A 533 10.67 -5.13 -20.18
C CYS A 533 11.69 -5.57 -21.26
N TYR A 534 11.88 -6.87 -21.46
CA TYR A 534 12.78 -7.39 -22.50
C TYR A 534 12.29 -7.06 -23.90
N PHE A 535 10.98 -7.14 -24.14
CA PHE A 535 10.40 -6.76 -25.42
C PHE A 535 10.69 -5.28 -25.76
N ARG A 536 10.57 -4.39 -24.77
CA ARG A 536 10.91 -2.96 -24.93
C ARG A 536 12.41 -2.69 -25.04
N LEU A 537 13.25 -3.65 -24.66
CA LEU A 537 14.70 -3.62 -24.85
C LEU A 537 15.14 -4.29 -26.17
N ASP A 538 14.20 -4.66 -27.04
CA ASP A 538 14.42 -5.35 -28.32
C ASP A 538 15.04 -6.75 -28.17
N ASP A 539 14.92 -7.36 -26.98
CA ASP A 539 15.32 -8.74 -26.72
C ASP A 539 14.10 -9.67 -26.78
N HIS A 540 13.61 -9.87 -28.00
CA HIS A 540 12.40 -10.65 -28.27
C HIS A 540 12.48 -12.09 -27.79
N LYS A 541 13.68 -12.69 -27.85
CA LYS A 541 13.89 -14.06 -27.41
C LYS A 541 13.66 -14.20 -25.91
N ARG A 542 14.35 -13.38 -25.10
CA ARG A 542 14.15 -13.39 -23.64
C ARG A 542 12.74 -12.94 -23.25
N ALA A 543 12.15 -12.03 -24.01
CA ALA A 543 10.76 -11.63 -23.79
C ALA A 543 9.79 -12.82 -23.90
N CYS A 544 9.91 -13.61 -24.97
CA CYS A 544 9.09 -14.80 -25.17
C CYS A 544 9.38 -15.89 -24.14
N GLU A 545 10.66 -16.11 -23.77
CA GLU A 545 11.05 -17.06 -22.72
C GLU A 545 10.36 -16.76 -21.39
N GLU A 546 10.38 -15.51 -20.94
CA GLU A 546 9.78 -15.08 -19.67
C GLU A 546 8.25 -15.16 -19.71
N ALA A 547 7.62 -14.82 -20.84
CA ALA A 547 6.16 -14.94 -20.98
C ALA A 547 5.71 -16.41 -20.89
N LEU A 548 6.43 -17.31 -21.56
CA LEU A 548 6.19 -18.75 -21.50
C LEU A 548 6.52 -19.35 -20.12
N TYR A 549 7.49 -18.79 -19.40
CA TYR A 549 7.78 -19.17 -18.00
C TYR A 549 6.59 -18.83 -17.09
N GLY A 550 6.04 -17.62 -17.18
CA GLY A 550 4.84 -17.22 -16.42
C GLY A 550 3.64 -18.14 -16.66
N LEU A 551 3.43 -18.58 -17.91
CA LEU A 551 2.29 -19.44 -18.28
C LEU A 551 2.39 -20.87 -17.71
N GLN A 552 3.62 -21.40 -17.51
CA GLN A 552 3.83 -22.76 -16.98
C GLN A 552 3.22 -22.96 -15.59
N PHE A 553 3.16 -21.90 -14.79
CA PHE A 553 2.59 -21.94 -13.44
C PHE A 553 1.09 -22.26 -13.42
N PHE A 554 0.33 -21.91 -14.47
CA PHE A 554 -1.09 -22.26 -14.56
C PHE A 554 -1.30 -23.71 -15.01
N SER A 555 -0.40 -24.23 -15.84
CA SER A 555 -0.44 -25.63 -16.29
C SER A 555 -0.24 -26.61 -15.14
N ALA A 556 0.57 -26.25 -14.13
CA ALA A 556 0.78 -27.06 -12.93
C ALA A 556 -0.45 -27.16 -12.01
N ARG A 557 -1.39 -26.21 -12.09
CA ARG A 557 -2.63 -26.20 -11.28
C ARG A 557 -3.71 -27.15 -11.79
N SER A 558 -3.63 -27.58 -13.06
CA SER A 558 -4.66 -28.40 -13.73
C SER A 558 -4.66 -29.89 -13.31
N SER A 559 -3.86 -30.28 -12.31
CA SER A 559 -3.72 -31.67 -11.84
C SER A 559 -4.78 -32.08 -10.79
N ALA A 560 -5.57 -31.14 -10.26
CA ALA A 560 -6.61 -31.44 -9.28
C ALA A 560 -7.96 -30.80 -9.64
N GLY A 561 -8.84 -31.58 -10.28
CA GLY A 561 -10.29 -31.48 -10.09
C GLY A 561 -11.11 -30.38 -10.77
N ASP A 562 -10.54 -29.29 -11.30
CA ASP A 562 -11.36 -28.15 -11.77
C ASP A 562 -11.70 -28.20 -13.27
N ASN A 563 -12.59 -29.11 -13.65
CA ASN A 563 -13.40 -28.96 -14.86
C ASN A 563 -14.68 -28.18 -14.50
N MET A 564 -14.55 -26.88 -14.23
CA MET A 564 -15.70 -25.98 -14.23
C MET A 564 -15.82 -25.30 -15.58
N THR A 565 -16.93 -25.59 -16.23
CA THR A 565 -17.38 -25.07 -17.52
C THR A 565 -17.13 -23.56 -17.68
N LEU A 566 -16.10 -23.19 -18.46
CA LEU A 566 -15.99 -21.84 -19.01
C LEU A 566 -17.17 -21.64 -19.98
N LYS A 567 -18.13 -20.82 -19.57
CA LYS A 567 -19.21 -20.36 -20.44
C LYS A 567 -18.62 -19.50 -21.56
N ARG A 568 -18.43 -20.15 -22.72
CA ARG A 568 -18.90 -19.71 -24.03
C ARG A 568 -19.40 -18.25 -24.07
N SER A 569 -18.56 -17.35 -24.56
CA SER A 569 -19.04 -16.16 -25.28
C SER A 569 -19.46 -16.60 -26.68
N THR A 570 -20.66 -17.17 -26.82
CA THR A 570 -21.28 -17.39 -28.14
C THR A 570 -22.02 -16.13 -28.55
N SER A 571 -21.69 -15.65 -29.75
CA SER A 571 -22.72 -15.22 -30.69
C SER A 571 -22.24 -15.50 -32.11
N MET A 572 -22.54 -16.70 -32.59
CA MET A 572 -22.65 -17.04 -34.00
C MET A 572 -24.03 -17.67 -34.19
N HIS A 573 -25.00 -16.91 -34.68
CA HIS A 573 -25.99 -17.40 -35.64
C HIS A 573 -26.62 -16.24 -36.42
N GLN A 574 -26.91 -16.55 -37.67
CA GLN A 574 -27.06 -15.69 -38.83
C GLN A 574 -28.48 -15.12 -38.94
N GLY A 575 -28.59 -13.83 -39.30
CA GLY A 575 -29.67 -13.25 -40.10
C GLY A 575 -30.96 -12.80 -39.40
N LYS A 576 -31.10 -11.48 -39.15
CA LYS A 576 -32.05 -10.59 -39.85
C LYS A 576 -31.89 -9.15 -39.36
N LEU A 577 -31.86 -8.23 -40.33
CA LEU A 577 -31.94 -6.79 -40.13
C LEU A 577 -33.23 -6.44 -39.37
N ASP A 578 -33.09 -5.77 -38.22
CA ASP A 578 -34.07 -4.82 -37.72
C ASP A 578 -33.33 -3.58 -37.20
N ALA A 579 -33.54 -2.48 -37.90
CA ALA A 579 -33.01 -1.16 -37.55
C ALA A 579 -33.81 -0.60 -36.37
N SER A 580 -33.18 -0.48 -35.20
CA SER A 580 -33.35 0.62 -34.22
C SER A 580 -32.79 0.21 -32.86
N GLY A 581 -31.79 0.94 -32.37
CA GLY A 581 -31.24 0.78 -31.02
C GLY A 581 -29.81 1.28 -30.93
N ASN A 582 -29.65 2.50 -30.40
CA ASN A 582 -28.38 3.20 -30.20
C ASN A 582 -27.33 2.35 -29.45
N GLU A 583 -26.24 1.96 -30.13
CA GLU A 583 -24.95 1.78 -29.48
C GLU A 583 -24.19 3.13 -29.45
N PRO A 584 -23.57 3.53 -28.33
CA PRO A 584 -22.69 4.68 -28.31
C PRO A 584 -21.38 4.29 -28.98
N SER A 585 -21.24 4.75 -30.23
CA SER A 585 -19.99 4.73 -30.99
C SER A 585 -18.81 5.20 -30.13
N LEU A 586 -17.76 4.38 -30.04
CA LEU A 586 -16.42 4.82 -29.64
C LEU A 586 -16.04 6.01 -30.51
N SER A 587 -16.12 7.20 -29.93
CA SER A 587 -15.58 8.40 -30.54
C SER A 587 -14.09 8.18 -30.73
N SER A 588 -13.68 8.21 -31.99
CA SER A 588 -12.32 8.40 -32.45
C SER A 588 -11.64 9.54 -31.69
N SER A 589 -10.94 9.21 -30.59
CA SER A 589 -9.93 10.08 -30.03
C SER A 589 -8.67 9.87 -30.85
N SER A 590 -8.44 10.83 -31.74
CA SER A 590 -7.19 11.13 -32.43
C SER A 590 -5.95 10.46 -31.84
N SER A 591 -5.23 9.76 -32.71
CA SER A 591 -3.85 9.36 -32.57
C SER A 591 -2.96 10.48 -32.00
N THR A 592 -2.59 10.33 -30.73
CA THR A 592 -1.39 10.95 -30.17
C THR A 592 -0.45 9.82 -29.77
N GLY A 593 0.68 9.70 -30.47
CA GLY A 593 1.71 8.65 -30.28
C GLY A 593 2.39 8.73 -28.91
N GLY A 594 1.69 8.30 -27.86
CA GLY A 594 2.19 8.11 -26.51
C GLY A 594 2.34 6.63 -26.17
N ARG A 595 3.12 6.33 -25.12
CA ARG A 595 3.25 4.98 -24.57
C ARG A 595 1.92 4.55 -23.98
N CYS A 596 1.45 3.35 -24.32
CA CYS A 596 0.19 2.79 -23.84
C CYS A 596 0.47 1.85 -22.67
N LEU A 597 0.12 2.25 -21.45
CA LEU A 597 0.27 1.42 -20.26
C LEU A 597 -1.08 0.81 -19.90
N ARG A 598 -1.09 -0.49 -19.61
CA ARG A 598 -2.30 -1.24 -19.26
C ARG A 598 -2.12 -1.98 -17.94
N LEU A 599 -3.14 -1.91 -17.08
CA LEU A 599 -3.31 -2.83 -15.95
C LEU A 599 -4.17 -4.00 -16.41
N ILE A 600 -3.62 -5.21 -16.32
CA ILE A 600 -4.31 -6.47 -16.63
C ILE A 600 -4.34 -7.38 -15.39
N GLN A 601 -5.25 -8.35 -15.35
CA GLN A 601 -5.32 -9.31 -14.26
C GLN A 601 -4.30 -10.45 -14.47
N CYS A 602 -3.65 -10.94 -13.42
CA CYS A 602 -2.78 -12.13 -13.47
C CYS A 602 -3.59 -13.45 -13.50
N SER A 603 -4.65 -13.52 -14.32
CA SER A 603 -5.41 -14.75 -14.56
C SER A 603 -4.79 -15.54 -15.73
N GLU A 604 -5.10 -16.83 -15.81
CA GLU A 604 -4.59 -17.67 -16.91
C GLU A 604 -5.00 -17.12 -18.29
N THR A 605 -6.25 -16.65 -18.42
CA THR A 605 -6.79 -16.13 -19.68
C THR A 605 -6.08 -14.86 -20.14
N GLU A 606 -5.85 -13.91 -19.23
CA GLU A 606 -5.18 -12.65 -19.54
C GLU A 606 -3.69 -12.84 -19.80
N VAL A 607 -3.03 -13.70 -19.00
CA VAL A 607 -1.63 -14.05 -19.20
C VAL A 607 -1.42 -14.78 -20.53
N LEU A 608 -2.32 -15.70 -20.90
CA LEU A 608 -2.31 -16.37 -22.21
C LEU A 608 -2.48 -15.35 -23.34
N SER A 609 -3.48 -14.46 -23.23
CA SER A 609 -3.73 -13.39 -24.21
C SER A 609 -2.52 -12.46 -24.38
N PHE A 610 -1.90 -12.04 -23.28
CA PHE A 610 -0.67 -11.24 -23.32
C PHE A 610 0.48 -12.00 -24.00
N THR A 611 0.69 -13.26 -23.63
CA THR A 611 1.77 -14.11 -24.16
C THR A 611 1.63 -14.32 -25.67
N VAL A 612 0.42 -14.58 -26.14
CA VAL A 612 0.13 -14.76 -27.57
C VAL A 612 0.40 -13.48 -28.35
N ARG A 613 -0.06 -12.32 -27.86
CA ARG A 613 0.18 -11.03 -28.52
C ARG A 613 1.67 -10.68 -28.58
N LEU A 614 2.40 -10.98 -27.50
CA LEU A 614 3.85 -10.82 -27.44
C LEU A 614 4.56 -11.71 -28.46
N LEU A 615 4.25 -13.02 -28.46
CA LEU A 615 4.80 -13.99 -29.41
C LEU A 615 4.49 -13.58 -30.85
N LEU A 616 3.24 -13.22 -31.15
CA LEU A 616 2.82 -12.83 -32.48
C LEU A 616 3.61 -11.60 -32.97
N SER A 617 3.81 -10.60 -32.10
CA SER A 617 4.61 -9.42 -32.42
C SER A 617 6.08 -9.78 -32.68
N SER A 618 6.69 -10.59 -31.81
CA SER A 618 8.07 -11.06 -31.95
C SER A 618 8.27 -11.88 -33.24
N LEU A 619 7.37 -12.81 -33.54
CA LEU A 619 7.47 -13.68 -34.71
C LEU A 619 7.18 -12.93 -36.02
N LYS A 620 6.21 -12.00 -36.03
CA LYS A 620 5.97 -11.11 -37.18
C LYS A 620 7.21 -10.25 -37.49
N GLN A 621 7.89 -9.71 -36.48
CA GLN A 621 9.14 -8.96 -36.67
C GLN A 621 10.25 -9.86 -37.25
N ARG A 622 10.40 -11.08 -36.72
CA ARG A 622 11.35 -12.06 -37.24
C ARG A 622 11.06 -12.46 -38.68
N LEU A 623 9.79 -12.60 -39.06
CA LEU A 623 9.38 -12.86 -40.43
C LEU A 623 9.82 -11.74 -41.39
N VAL A 624 9.89 -10.49 -40.95
CA VAL A 624 10.38 -9.39 -41.79
C VAL A 624 11.90 -9.48 -41.99
N THR A 625 12.64 -9.90 -40.97
CA THR A 625 14.11 -9.94 -40.99
C THR A 625 14.69 -11.23 -41.57
N GLU A 626 14.02 -12.35 -41.33
CA GLU A 626 14.43 -13.66 -41.79
C GLU A 626 13.85 -13.92 -43.20
N GLY A 627 14.59 -14.66 -44.02
CA GLY A 627 14.14 -15.07 -45.36
C GLY A 627 13.01 -16.10 -45.31
N ARG A 628 12.98 -17.03 -46.26
CA ARG A 628 11.99 -18.12 -46.23
C ARG A 628 12.16 -18.97 -44.97
N ASN A 629 11.16 -18.95 -44.09
CA ASN A 629 11.09 -19.77 -42.88
C ASN A 629 9.66 -20.32 -42.72
N ASP A 630 9.41 -21.48 -43.33
CA ASP A 630 8.09 -22.12 -43.36
C ASP A 630 7.60 -22.51 -41.95
N THR A 631 8.51 -22.86 -41.04
CA THR A 631 8.17 -23.16 -39.63
C THR A 631 7.62 -21.94 -38.92
N LEU A 632 8.28 -20.80 -39.08
CA LEU A 632 7.86 -19.52 -38.49
C LEU A 632 6.51 -19.07 -39.07
N LEU A 633 6.32 -19.17 -40.38
CA LEU A 633 5.03 -18.89 -41.02
C LEU A 633 3.91 -19.76 -40.46
N GLY A 634 4.15 -21.07 -40.35
CA GLY A 634 3.18 -22.00 -39.77
C GLY A 634 2.85 -21.68 -38.31
N HIS A 635 3.85 -21.36 -37.49
CA HIS A 635 3.64 -20.96 -36.10
C HIS A 635 2.80 -19.68 -35.98
N VAL A 636 3.01 -18.70 -36.86
CA VAL A 636 2.19 -17.49 -36.90
C VAL A 636 0.75 -17.81 -37.32
N VAL A 637 0.54 -18.71 -38.30
CA VAL A 637 -0.81 -19.21 -38.66
C VAL A 637 -1.51 -19.86 -37.47
N VAL A 638 -0.79 -20.62 -36.63
CA VAL A 638 -1.38 -21.19 -35.42
C VAL A 638 -1.80 -20.09 -34.44
N LEU A 639 -0.96 -19.08 -34.20
CA LEU A 639 -1.23 -18.02 -33.21
C LEU A 639 -2.36 -17.06 -33.59
N VAL A 640 -2.53 -16.72 -34.89
CA VAL A 640 -3.60 -15.80 -35.33
C VAL A 640 -5.02 -16.35 -35.07
N GLN A 641 -5.17 -17.68 -34.94
CA GLN A 641 -6.44 -18.31 -34.55
C GLN A 641 -6.97 -17.79 -33.20
N PHE A 642 -6.09 -17.43 -32.26
CA PHE A 642 -6.50 -16.94 -30.94
C PHE A 642 -7.23 -15.60 -31.02
N GLY A 643 -6.86 -14.76 -31.99
CA GLY A 643 -7.44 -13.43 -32.18
C GLY A 643 -8.63 -13.40 -33.14
N TRP A 644 -9.07 -14.54 -33.68
CA TRP A 644 -10.09 -14.57 -34.73
C TRP A 644 -11.44 -13.96 -34.26
N PRO A 645 -12.11 -13.13 -35.08
CA PRO A 645 -11.77 -12.69 -36.44
C PRO A 645 -10.90 -11.41 -36.50
N ARG A 646 -10.41 -10.87 -35.38
CA ARG A 646 -9.63 -9.62 -35.37
C ARG A 646 -8.30 -9.71 -36.13
N GLU A 647 -7.71 -10.89 -36.21
CA GLU A 647 -6.45 -11.15 -36.92
C GLU A 647 -6.67 -11.68 -38.36
N GLU A 648 -7.88 -11.56 -38.91
CA GLU A 648 -8.22 -12.03 -40.27
C GLU A 648 -7.36 -11.33 -41.35
N ASP A 649 -7.21 -10.01 -41.28
CA ASP A 649 -6.37 -9.26 -42.22
C ASP A 649 -4.91 -9.73 -42.18
N ALA A 650 -4.38 -9.95 -40.97
CA ALA A 650 -3.02 -10.45 -40.77
C ALA A 650 -2.85 -11.88 -41.32
N PHE A 651 -3.90 -12.70 -41.26
CA PHE A 651 -3.88 -14.03 -41.87
C PHE A 651 -3.81 -13.97 -43.40
N TYR A 652 -4.60 -13.11 -44.04
CA TYR A 652 -4.55 -12.96 -45.50
C TYR A 652 -3.20 -12.42 -45.99
N GLU A 653 -2.57 -11.49 -45.26
CA GLU A 653 -1.19 -11.06 -45.55
C GLU A 653 -0.19 -12.22 -45.47
N LEU A 654 -0.35 -13.14 -44.50
CA LEU A 654 0.48 -14.34 -44.40
C LEU A 654 0.21 -15.32 -45.54
N LEU A 655 -1.05 -15.47 -45.96
CA LEU A 655 -1.45 -16.34 -47.03
C LEU A 655 -0.86 -15.89 -48.37
N ASP A 656 -0.87 -14.59 -48.65
CA ASP A 656 -0.21 -14.02 -49.84
C ASP A 656 1.29 -14.27 -49.81
N ARG A 657 1.93 -14.15 -48.64
CA ARG A 657 3.34 -14.47 -48.49
C ARG A 657 3.64 -15.96 -48.72
N ILE A 658 2.73 -16.86 -48.32
CA ILE A 658 2.85 -18.30 -48.59
C ILE A 658 2.73 -18.58 -50.10
N ARG A 659 1.80 -17.88 -50.78
CA ARG A 659 1.64 -17.95 -52.24
C ARG A 659 2.91 -17.46 -52.96
N ASP A 660 3.48 -16.34 -52.54
CA ASP A 660 4.72 -15.80 -53.09
C ASP A 660 5.91 -16.76 -52.92
N GLN A 661 5.90 -17.56 -51.86
CA GLN A 661 6.90 -18.60 -51.61
C GLN A 661 6.61 -19.91 -52.36
N GLY A 662 5.51 -20.04 -53.08
CA GLY A 662 5.18 -21.26 -53.82
C GLY A 662 4.70 -22.42 -52.91
N GLY A 663 4.20 -22.11 -51.72
CA GLY A 663 3.65 -23.08 -50.76
C GLY A 663 4.38 -23.13 -49.41
N LEU A 664 3.91 -24.02 -48.52
CA LEU A 664 4.29 -24.10 -47.10
C LEU A 664 4.63 -25.55 -46.70
N ARG A 665 5.79 -25.74 -46.06
CA ARG A 665 6.11 -26.98 -45.33
C ARG A 665 5.93 -26.78 -43.82
N TYR A 666 4.84 -27.32 -43.26
CA TYR A 666 4.54 -27.21 -41.83
C TYR A 666 3.81 -28.45 -41.33
N ARG A 667 4.58 -29.44 -40.85
CA ARG A 667 4.07 -30.80 -40.57
C ARG A 667 3.20 -30.92 -39.32
N VAL A 668 3.18 -29.90 -38.47
CA VAL A 668 2.34 -29.86 -37.27
C VAL A 668 1.04 -29.08 -37.49
N PHE A 669 0.73 -28.71 -38.73
CA PHE A 669 -0.48 -27.96 -39.11
C PHE A 669 -1.75 -28.62 -38.54
N PHE A 670 -1.96 -29.90 -38.87
CA PHE A 670 -3.13 -30.65 -38.41
C PHE A 670 -3.10 -30.98 -36.91
N SER A 671 -2.04 -30.65 -36.17
CA SER A 671 -2.03 -30.79 -34.72
C SER A 671 -2.70 -29.61 -34.02
N TYR A 672 -2.63 -28.42 -34.62
CA TYR A 672 -2.93 -27.15 -33.93
C TYR A 672 -3.87 -26.20 -34.68
N VAL A 673 -4.23 -26.49 -35.95
CA VAL A 673 -5.17 -25.67 -36.72
C VAL A 673 -6.55 -26.32 -36.77
N ASN A 674 -7.55 -25.66 -36.18
CA ASN A 674 -8.95 -26.09 -36.20
C ASN A 674 -9.95 -25.00 -36.62
N ASN A 675 -9.50 -23.76 -36.88
CA ASN A 675 -10.36 -22.70 -37.41
C ASN A 675 -10.84 -23.04 -38.84
N ILE A 676 -12.16 -22.99 -39.07
CA ILE A 676 -12.78 -23.44 -40.31
C ILE A 676 -12.40 -22.58 -41.52
N ASP A 677 -12.30 -21.26 -41.35
CA ASP A 677 -11.99 -20.32 -42.42
C ASP A 677 -10.54 -20.52 -42.90
N ILE A 678 -9.61 -20.71 -41.96
CA ILE A 678 -8.21 -21.04 -42.27
C ILE A 678 -8.12 -22.39 -42.98
N LEU A 679 -8.83 -23.42 -42.48
CA LEU A 679 -8.83 -24.74 -43.10
C LEU A 679 -9.34 -24.70 -44.55
N GLU A 680 -10.39 -23.91 -44.82
CA GLU A 680 -10.94 -23.73 -46.17
C GLU A 680 -9.91 -23.13 -47.14
N GLU A 681 -9.21 -22.07 -46.73
CA GLU A 681 -8.17 -21.43 -47.55
C GLU A 681 -7.02 -22.39 -47.86
N PHE A 682 -6.56 -23.18 -46.90
CA PHE A 682 -5.52 -24.19 -47.14
C PHE A 682 -6.00 -25.37 -47.99
N ALA A 683 -7.29 -25.72 -47.93
CA ALA A 683 -7.88 -26.71 -48.83
C ALA A 683 -7.93 -26.21 -50.28
N HIS A 684 -8.23 -24.92 -50.46
CA HIS A 684 -8.19 -24.27 -51.77
C HIS A 684 -6.77 -24.24 -52.31
N LEU A 685 -5.80 -23.82 -51.48
CA LEU A 685 -4.38 -23.76 -51.85
C LEU A 685 -3.80 -25.14 -52.21
N TYR A 686 -4.26 -26.23 -51.56
CA TYR A 686 -3.86 -27.60 -51.89
C TYR A 686 -4.44 -28.12 -53.21
N SER A 687 -5.57 -27.57 -53.65
CA SER A 687 -6.22 -27.98 -54.89
C SER A 687 -5.53 -27.39 -56.13
N ASP A 688 -4.72 -26.36 -55.95
CA ASP A 688 -3.91 -25.75 -57.01
C ASP A 688 -2.52 -26.42 -57.07
N ASP A 689 -2.26 -27.11 -58.19
CA ASP A 689 -1.00 -27.80 -58.44
C ASP A 689 0.23 -26.85 -58.53
N SER A 690 0.01 -25.53 -58.54
CA SER A 690 1.06 -24.49 -58.56
C SER A 690 1.79 -24.34 -57.21
N TYR A 691 1.19 -24.79 -56.11
CA TYR A 691 1.73 -24.63 -54.76
C TYR A 691 2.12 -25.96 -54.12
N ASN A 692 3.23 -26.00 -53.41
CA ASN A 692 3.71 -27.20 -52.71
C ASN A 692 3.42 -27.13 -51.21
N LEU A 693 2.43 -27.90 -50.75
CA LEU A 693 2.03 -27.99 -49.35
C LEU A 693 2.42 -29.34 -48.72
N ASP A 694 3.33 -29.30 -47.76
CA ASP A 694 3.76 -30.46 -46.95
C ASP A 694 3.27 -30.27 -45.51
N LEU A 695 2.01 -30.62 -45.27
CA LEU A 695 1.27 -30.40 -44.01
C LEU A 695 1.02 -31.67 -43.20
N VAL A 696 1.14 -32.85 -43.81
CA VAL A 696 0.86 -34.14 -43.17
C VAL A 696 2.16 -34.69 -42.52
N PRO A 697 2.13 -35.15 -41.26
CA PRO A 697 3.28 -35.82 -40.65
C PRO A 697 3.68 -37.08 -41.43
N LEU A 698 4.98 -37.34 -41.57
CA LEU A 698 5.46 -38.62 -42.11
C LEU A 698 4.99 -39.75 -41.18
N SER A 699 4.07 -40.60 -41.65
CA SER A 699 3.70 -41.81 -40.93
C SER A 699 4.95 -42.66 -40.68
N THR A 700 5.21 -43.03 -39.42
CA THR A 700 6.31 -43.92 -39.01
C THR A 700 6.20 -45.36 -39.55
N SER A 701 5.19 -45.65 -40.36
CA SER A 701 5.01 -46.92 -41.06
C SER A 701 5.29 -46.76 -42.56
N GLY A 702 6.57 -46.84 -42.95
CA GLY A 702 6.96 -46.76 -44.36
C GLY A 702 8.42 -47.01 -44.66
N SER A 703 8.98 -48.12 -44.15
CA SER A 703 10.26 -48.66 -44.65
C SER A 703 10.22 -48.78 -46.18
N GLY A 704 11.32 -48.39 -46.82
CA GLY A 704 11.47 -48.26 -48.27
C GLY A 704 10.81 -49.40 -49.05
N ARG A 705 9.73 -49.08 -49.75
CA ARG A 705 9.17 -49.93 -50.80
C ARG A 705 9.39 -49.24 -52.14
N ALA A 706 10.14 -49.93 -53.00
CA ALA A 706 10.47 -49.51 -54.35
C ALA A 706 9.23 -49.01 -55.11
N VAL A 707 9.40 -47.86 -55.76
CA VAL A 707 8.36 -47.06 -56.41
C VAL A 707 8.07 -47.60 -57.80
N THR A 708 6.85 -48.10 -58.03
CA THR A 708 6.20 -48.05 -59.35
C THR A 708 4.74 -47.62 -59.20
N ARG A 709 4.40 -46.46 -59.80
CA ARG A 709 3.07 -45.91 -60.12
C ARG A 709 1.93 -46.09 -59.08
N GLY A 710 1.71 -45.07 -58.24
CA GLY A 710 0.49 -44.96 -57.41
C GLY A 710 0.49 -43.92 -56.27
N VAL A 711 1.65 -43.33 -55.95
CA VAL A 711 1.89 -42.56 -54.71
C VAL A 711 1.00 -41.31 -54.55
N ASN A 712 0.64 -40.62 -55.64
CA ASN A 712 -0.13 -39.37 -55.53
C ASN A 712 -1.58 -39.56 -55.08
N LYS A 713 -2.16 -40.78 -55.22
CA LYS A 713 -3.54 -41.03 -54.79
C LYS A 713 -3.64 -41.20 -53.27
N GLY A 714 -2.68 -41.91 -52.67
CA GLY A 714 -2.61 -42.09 -51.21
C GLY A 714 -2.38 -40.78 -50.46
N ALA A 715 -1.47 -39.93 -50.96
CA ALA A 715 -1.21 -38.63 -50.33
C ALA A 715 -2.43 -37.67 -50.35
N LYS A 716 -3.21 -37.67 -51.43
CA LYS A 716 -4.46 -36.87 -51.52
C LYS A 716 -5.56 -37.43 -50.60
N GLU A 717 -5.64 -38.76 -50.45
CA GLU A 717 -6.58 -39.41 -49.52
C GLU A 717 -6.18 -39.15 -48.06
N ASP A 718 -4.88 -39.21 -47.72
CA ASP A 718 -4.37 -38.91 -46.38
C ASP A 718 -4.60 -37.44 -45.99
N PHE A 719 -4.35 -36.51 -46.91
CA PHE A 719 -4.65 -35.08 -46.70
C PHE A 719 -6.14 -34.86 -46.47
N ARG A 720 -7.00 -35.43 -47.33
CA ARG A 720 -8.46 -35.32 -47.19
C ARG A 720 -8.94 -35.88 -45.85
N ALA A 721 -8.44 -37.04 -45.43
CA ALA A 721 -8.79 -37.64 -44.16
C ALA A 721 -8.31 -36.80 -42.96
N ALA A 722 -7.14 -36.15 -43.07
CA ALA A 722 -6.64 -35.23 -42.06
C ALA A 722 -7.49 -33.95 -41.96
N MET A 723 -7.87 -33.37 -43.10
CA MET A 723 -8.79 -32.23 -43.20
C MET A 723 -10.16 -32.54 -42.60
N GLU A 724 -10.80 -33.65 -43.00
CA GLU A 724 -12.10 -34.08 -42.46
C GLU A 724 -12.04 -34.25 -40.93
N ARG A 725 -10.92 -34.76 -40.40
CA ARG A 725 -10.69 -34.88 -38.96
C ARG A 725 -10.58 -33.52 -38.27
N GLN A 726 -9.87 -32.53 -38.84
CA GLN A 726 -9.80 -31.20 -38.21
C GLN A 726 -11.10 -30.41 -38.31
N VAL A 727 -11.82 -30.51 -39.44
CA VAL A 727 -13.14 -29.89 -39.59
C VAL A 727 -14.11 -30.46 -38.56
N SER A 728 -14.05 -31.77 -38.26
CA SER A 728 -14.87 -32.35 -37.18
C SER A 728 -14.58 -31.79 -35.78
N ARG A 729 -13.45 -31.10 -35.61
CA ARG A 729 -12.99 -30.48 -34.36
C ARG A 729 -13.09 -28.95 -34.38
N SER A 730 -13.71 -28.36 -35.41
CA SER A 730 -13.81 -26.90 -35.54
C SER A 730 -14.64 -26.25 -34.43
N ASP A 731 -15.53 -27.02 -33.80
CA ASP A 731 -16.35 -26.57 -32.67
C ASP A 731 -15.63 -26.72 -31.31
N GLU A 732 -14.45 -27.36 -31.26
CA GLU A 732 -13.65 -27.50 -30.04
C GLU A 732 -13.01 -26.15 -29.65
N SER A 733 -12.84 -25.92 -28.35
CA SER A 733 -12.11 -24.74 -27.86
C SER A 733 -10.67 -24.75 -28.38
N PHE A 734 -10.20 -23.61 -28.87
CA PHE A 734 -8.83 -23.44 -29.34
C PHE A 734 -7.81 -23.33 -28.19
N GLU A 735 -8.21 -22.85 -27.01
CA GLU A 735 -7.27 -22.61 -25.90
C GLU A 735 -6.47 -23.85 -25.45
N PRO A 736 -7.05 -25.05 -25.29
CA PRO A 736 -6.29 -26.25 -24.95
C PRO A 736 -5.26 -26.64 -26.03
N LEU A 737 -5.63 -26.51 -27.31
CA LEU A 737 -4.73 -26.75 -28.44
C LEU A 737 -3.56 -25.77 -28.43
N LEU A 738 -3.85 -24.49 -28.19
CA LEU A 738 -2.85 -23.45 -28.06
C LEU A 738 -1.90 -23.69 -26.89
N LYS A 739 -2.39 -24.11 -25.73
CA LYS A 739 -1.55 -24.46 -24.58
C LYS A 739 -0.61 -25.61 -24.93
N ALA A 740 -1.11 -26.67 -25.57
CA ALA A 740 -0.29 -27.79 -26.03
C ALA A 740 0.76 -27.35 -27.06
N PHE A 741 0.38 -26.46 -27.99
CA PHE A 741 1.30 -25.85 -28.96
C PHE A 741 2.45 -25.10 -28.28
N LEU A 742 2.13 -24.19 -27.35
CA LEU A 742 3.12 -23.39 -26.62
C LEU A 742 4.08 -24.25 -25.78
N GLN A 743 3.64 -25.42 -25.33
CA GLN A 743 4.48 -26.37 -24.59
C GLN A 743 5.35 -27.23 -25.52
N ASN A 744 4.75 -27.85 -26.54
CA ASN A 744 5.43 -28.81 -27.42
C ASN A 744 6.38 -28.13 -28.40
N GLU A 745 6.02 -26.96 -28.92
CA GLU A 745 6.80 -26.22 -29.91
C GLU A 745 7.65 -25.11 -29.29
N LYS A 746 7.79 -25.09 -27.94
CA LYS A 746 8.51 -24.06 -27.18
C LYS A 746 9.89 -23.76 -27.75
N ASP A 747 10.71 -24.77 -27.97
CA ASP A 747 12.08 -24.59 -28.47
C ASP A 747 12.07 -24.00 -29.89
N SER A 748 11.10 -24.40 -30.73
CA SER A 748 10.96 -23.87 -32.09
C SER A 748 10.40 -22.45 -32.13
N LEU A 749 9.61 -22.03 -31.13
CA LEU A 749 9.12 -20.66 -30.99
C LEU A 749 10.24 -19.70 -30.57
N LEU A 750 11.25 -20.22 -29.86
CA LEU A 750 12.38 -19.47 -29.31
C LEU A 750 13.66 -19.54 -30.13
N SER A 751 13.78 -20.53 -31.03
CA SER A 751 14.82 -20.62 -32.06
C SER A 751 14.58 -19.59 -33.13
#